data_AF-A0A2E5HC71-F1
#
_entry.id   AF-A0A2E5HC71-F1
#
_cell.length_a   1.000
_cell.length_b   1.000
_cell.length_c   1.000
_cell.angle_alpha   90.00
_cell.angle_beta   90.00
_cell.angle_gamma   90.00
#
_symmetry.space_group_name_H-M   'P 1'
#
loop_
_entity.id
_entity.type
_entity.pdbx_description
1 polymer ?
#
loop_
_entity_poly.entity_id
_entity_poly.type
_entity_poly.pdbx_seq_one_letter_code
_entity_poly.pdbx_strand_id
1 'polypeptide(L)'
;MKKKNWTFWVDKGGTFTDIIALSPRKDVYLEKILSSSKSYYDDPISFGIKSIINKSNTNNNQIDSITIGTTVATNAILERTGEKTLLIVSKGFKDSQLVGYQNRENIFDLNICKTQPLYSDVIEIDERISPNGTDLIKPDWQSIEKKLKEITHKKFSSICVSLIHSWKYPKHELEIGKMLFKLGYKNITLGHEITQTIKYIRRTNSSIINAYVDPIIREDIDSFKKKLVHKKSKIDLKYMQSNGGLSDEKNFKGINSILSGPAGGVIGAIAIANKSKYKKIITFDMGGTSTDVSHHSGQLEYQNEKNIDNHLLQVPMIDIETVASGGGSILEYNNSRMTVGSKSAGSNPGPMCYDKGGPLTITDANLYLGKISEIYFPKIFGKDGKSSLNKKLVVKNFELLRDKIDKNIPIAEVADGYIRISIEKMCRAIKKISTSKGFKLEDYSLVSYGGAGGQHACLIADNLHMKRIVISAYSSFLSAYGLGNSLKKHTNQKTLLLEVTNNNIKEIRTTIEALKSKNSINFEKQKLTHSTIFYLKYFGTEQPLSMRVTEAEIEVKSLIRKFERNHKKLFGYLSSKKIIVEMVQLETTESSVGNLIKNIRSTSKKKLGDTNIYTMGSWKKAGIYNIDKFDCHEDLSGPAILLNQYSTIVVEGGWTAQKDNADNIILMKKKNSKKDTYTNNSSVMLEVFNNLFMSVAETMGETLKRTASSVNIKERLDYSCAVFDKGGNLVANAPHIPVHLGSMDDCIKKLIKSRQKINYGDIFINNSPNTGGTHLPDITIISPIFSNKKKEIIFYLATRGHHSDIGGLYPGSMSPKVKSLHEEGIIFENLKILSKNTLNEALLKNKLIDAKYPARSPELNLQDIIAQIAANKTGELELNKIIAQYGQTIVHQQMKRIRKNARTCTLDLIKKIKSSRFRMYIDNIDLNLSVDVANNKNKIYFNFIGSSAQQHDNFNAPLPITKAVILYVLRCLINADIPLNSGILEPVKILTDKNSLLNPSKNAAVSAGNVEISQAIANCIFATLGVKASCQSTMNNLVFGNSDFQYYETICGGQGAGRYFDGCDAIQTNMTNSKLTDPEVFEEIYPITLIEISVNRRSGGKGKFSGGNGIKKVFKINTNMDCSILSNNRHIPPFGLKGGSSGCVGRNSLKRKTQIIRLDGNCQIKLKKNDLLIIETPSGGGFGK
;
A
#
# COMPACT_ATOMS: atom_id res chain seq x y z
N MET A 1 30.07 40.95 -16.97
CA MET A 1 29.14 39.92 -17.49
C MET A 1 29.71 38.55 -17.19
N LYS A 2 29.03 37.68 -16.41
CA LYS A 2 29.52 36.30 -16.17
C LYS A 2 29.63 35.58 -17.52
N LYS A 3 30.80 34.98 -17.82
CA LYS A 3 31.00 34.16 -19.02
C LYS A 3 29.93 33.06 -19.03
N LYS A 4 29.16 32.95 -20.12
CA LYS A 4 28.12 31.92 -20.26
C LYS A 4 28.82 30.59 -20.52
N ASN A 5 28.72 29.67 -19.57
CA ASN A 5 29.28 28.32 -19.62
C ASN A 5 28.14 27.30 -19.83
N TRP A 6 28.49 26.03 -20.04
CA TRP A 6 27.51 24.96 -20.24
C TRP A 6 26.73 24.62 -18.97
N THR A 7 25.45 24.32 -19.12
CA THR A 7 24.60 23.77 -18.05
C THR A 7 24.02 22.44 -18.51
N PHE A 8 24.11 21.42 -17.67
CA PHE A 8 23.57 20.08 -17.96
C PHE A 8 22.53 19.66 -16.93
N TRP A 9 21.45 19.06 -17.41
CA TRP A 9 20.43 18.41 -16.59
C TRP A 9 20.30 16.96 -17.03
N VAL A 10 20.50 16.04 -16.10
CA VAL A 10 20.71 14.63 -16.38
C VAL A 10 19.79 13.79 -15.52
N ASP A 11 18.91 13.00 -16.14
CA ASP A 11 18.13 11.97 -15.45
C ASP A 11 18.69 10.59 -15.80
N LYS A 12 19.37 9.96 -14.84
CA LYS A 12 19.94 8.61 -14.97
C LYS A 12 18.87 7.59 -14.56
N GLY A 13 18.03 7.22 -15.53
CA GLY A 13 17.03 6.15 -15.39
C GLY A 13 17.62 4.74 -15.47
N GLY A 14 16.77 3.71 -15.36
CA GLY A 14 17.21 2.31 -15.43
C GLY A 14 17.56 1.82 -16.85
N THR A 15 16.83 2.28 -17.87
CA THR A 15 17.08 1.90 -19.28
C THR A 15 17.89 2.94 -20.04
N PHE A 16 17.50 4.20 -19.94
CA PHE A 16 18.13 5.32 -20.64
C PHE A 16 18.54 6.42 -19.66
N THR A 17 19.63 7.10 -20.01
CA THR A 17 20.06 8.34 -19.39
C THR A 17 19.67 9.49 -20.32
N ASP A 18 18.86 10.40 -19.80
CA ASP A 18 18.26 11.51 -20.51
C ASP A 18 19.01 12.80 -20.18
N ILE A 19 19.60 13.44 -21.20
CA ILE A 19 20.44 14.63 -21.01
C ILE A 19 19.84 15.80 -21.79
N ILE A 20 19.63 16.91 -21.07
CA ILE A 20 19.36 18.21 -21.66
C ILE A 20 20.55 19.12 -21.35
N ALA A 21 21.10 19.76 -22.38
CA ALA A 21 22.18 20.71 -22.22
C ALA A 21 21.82 22.09 -22.78
N LEU A 22 22.26 23.14 -22.08
CA LEU A 22 22.23 24.52 -22.56
C LEU A 22 23.65 24.97 -22.88
N SER A 23 23.86 25.36 -24.14
CA SER A 23 25.15 25.91 -24.57
C SER A 23 25.40 27.31 -24.01
N PRO A 24 26.65 27.79 -24.02
CA PRO A 24 26.99 29.20 -23.83
C PRO A 24 26.15 30.19 -24.66
N ARG A 25 25.68 29.76 -25.84
CA ARG A 25 24.83 30.55 -26.75
C ARG A 25 23.33 30.41 -26.46
N LYS A 26 22.95 29.58 -25.49
CA LYS A 26 21.57 29.20 -25.09
C LYS A 26 20.85 28.29 -26.09
N ASP A 27 21.61 27.52 -26.87
CA ASP A 27 21.05 26.45 -27.70
C ASP A 27 20.77 25.22 -26.83
N VAL A 28 19.66 24.54 -27.13
CA VAL A 28 19.24 23.33 -26.40
C VAL A 28 19.71 22.09 -27.17
N TYR A 29 20.38 21.19 -26.46
CA TYR A 29 20.75 19.88 -26.98
C TYR A 29 20.08 18.79 -26.16
N LEU A 30 19.56 17.76 -26.85
CA LEU A 30 18.93 16.59 -26.25
C LEU A 30 19.73 15.36 -26.66
N GLU A 31 20.10 14.53 -25.69
CA GLU A 31 20.76 13.24 -25.95
C GLU A 31 20.14 12.16 -25.07
N LYS A 32 19.83 11.01 -25.67
CA LYS A 32 19.32 9.82 -24.98
C LYS A 32 20.24 8.65 -25.27
N ILE A 33 20.85 8.11 -24.21
CA ILE A 33 21.83 7.01 -24.29
C ILE A 33 21.45 5.89 -23.33
N LEU A 34 21.97 4.68 -23.54
CA LEU A 34 21.70 3.56 -22.64
C LEU A 34 22.33 3.80 -21.26
N SER A 35 21.60 3.55 -20.18
CA SER A 35 22.13 3.73 -18.81
C SER A 35 23.20 2.71 -18.44
N SER A 36 23.24 1.57 -19.11
CA SER A 36 24.26 0.54 -18.93
C SER A 36 24.71 -0.02 -20.28
N SER A 37 25.96 0.20 -20.64
CA SER A 37 26.59 -0.48 -21.76
C SER A 37 28.11 -0.57 -21.59
N LYS A 38 28.55 -1.64 -20.92
CA LYS A 38 29.99 -1.92 -20.70
C LYS A 38 30.78 -2.03 -22.01
N SER A 39 30.10 -2.33 -23.12
CA SER A 39 30.67 -2.45 -24.45
C SER A 39 30.91 -1.12 -25.16
N TYR A 40 30.31 -0.01 -24.70
CA TYR A 40 30.42 1.30 -25.36
C TYR A 40 31.02 2.40 -24.48
N TYR A 41 30.82 2.40 -23.15
CA TYR A 41 31.35 3.43 -22.25
C TYR A 41 31.31 3.06 -20.76
N ASP A 42 32.23 3.63 -19.96
CA ASP A 42 32.36 3.40 -18.51
C ASP A 42 31.40 4.23 -17.64
N ASP A 43 30.95 5.39 -18.12
CA ASP A 43 29.96 6.24 -17.43
C ASP A 43 29.06 6.95 -18.45
N PRO A 44 27.73 6.70 -18.43
CA PRO A 44 26.81 7.30 -19.39
C PRO A 44 26.82 8.82 -19.29
N ILE A 45 26.84 9.40 -18.09
CA ILE A 45 26.74 10.85 -17.91
C ILE A 45 27.94 11.54 -18.57
N SER A 46 29.16 11.12 -18.23
CA SER A 46 30.38 11.68 -18.79
C SER A 46 30.46 11.49 -20.31
N PHE A 47 30.04 10.33 -20.83
CA PHE A 47 30.00 10.06 -22.27
C PHE A 47 29.01 10.99 -22.99
N GLY A 48 27.79 11.12 -22.46
CA GLY A 48 26.75 11.97 -23.03
C GLY A 48 27.12 13.45 -23.03
N ILE A 49 27.73 13.94 -21.94
CA ILE A 49 28.27 15.32 -21.86
C ILE A 49 29.33 15.54 -22.96
N LYS A 50 30.29 14.62 -23.12
CA LYS A 50 31.32 14.70 -24.17
C LYS A 50 30.71 14.64 -25.58
N SER A 51 29.73 13.76 -25.80
CA SER A 51 29.00 13.64 -27.08
C SER A 51 28.35 14.95 -27.48
N ILE A 52 27.65 15.62 -26.55
CA ILE A 52 26.99 16.91 -26.81
C ILE A 52 28.00 18.01 -27.12
N ILE A 53 29.06 18.16 -26.31
CA ILE A 53 30.09 19.18 -26.52
C ILE A 53 30.80 18.98 -27.87
N ASN A 54 31.06 17.74 -28.27
CA ASN A 54 31.69 17.44 -29.55
C ASN A 54 30.77 17.76 -30.74
N LYS A 55 29.44 17.59 -30.60
CA LYS A 55 28.45 17.90 -31.65
C LYS A 55 28.18 19.40 -31.81
N SER A 56 28.46 20.23 -30.79
CA SER A 56 28.03 21.64 -30.78
C SER A 56 28.92 22.59 -31.58
N ASN A 57 30.07 22.15 -32.10
CA ASN A 57 31.06 22.98 -32.80
C ASN A 57 31.46 24.26 -32.03
N THR A 58 31.39 24.24 -30.69
CA THR A 58 31.74 25.40 -29.85
C THR A 58 33.15 25.25 -29.26
N ASN A 59 33.99 26.30 -29.32
CA ASN A 59 35.33 26.28 -28.70
C ASN A 59 35.31 26.38 -27.15
N ASN A 60 34.16 26.64 -26.52
CA ASN A 60 34.05 26.72 -25.06
C ASN A 60 33.56 25.38 -24.49
N ASN A 61 34.45 24.68 -23.78
CA ASN A 61 34.16 23.41 -23.10
C ASN A 61 33.98 23.58 -21.58
N GLN A 62 33.87 24.82 -21.08
CA GLN A 62 33.69 25.08 -19.64
C GLN A 62 32.25 24.79 -19.21
N ILE A 63 32.12 24.02 -18.13
CA ILE A 63 30.85 23.65 -17.51
C ILE A 63 30.63 24.52 -16.28
N ASP A 64 29.45 25.14 -16.18
CA ASP A 64 29.01 25.92 -15.02
C ASP A 64 28.41 24.99 -13.96
N SER A 65 27.42 24.20 -14.37
CA SER A 65 26.60 23.40 -13.47
C SER A 65 26.14 22.09 -14.11
N ILE A 66 26.03 21.07 -13.27
CA ILE A 66 25.44 19.77 -13.63
C ILE A 66 24.43 19.42 -12.54
N THR A 67 23.16 19.25 -12.94
CA THR A 67 22.10 18.75 -12.06
C THR A 67 21.77 17.31 -12.41
N ILE A 68 21.78 16.41 -11.42
CA ILE A 68 21.63 14.98 -11.62
C ILE A 68 20.43 14.45 -10.82
N GLY A 69 19.58 13.68 -11.50
CA GLY A 69 18.57 12.79 -10.94
C GLY A 69 19.05 11.36 -11.15
N THR A 70 18.85 10.49 -10.16
CA THR A 70 19.41 9.13 -10.20
C THR A 70 18.45 8.11 -9.62
N THR A 71 18.41 6.94 -10.23
CA THR A 71 17.64 5.77 -9.78
C THR A 71 18.50 4.75 -9.03
N VAL A 72 19.79 5.03 -8.81
CA VAL A 72 20.76 4.09 -8.21
C VAL A 72 20.29 3.56 -6.86
N ALA A 73 19.81 4.41 -5.94
CA ALA A 73 19.34 3.93 -4.63
C ALA A 73 18.10 3.04 -4.73
N THR A 74 17.14 3.40 -5.60
CA THR A 74 15.94 2.58 -5.82
C THR A 74 16.32 1.21 -6.37
N ASN A 75 17.24 1.14 -7.34
CA ASN A 75 17.71 -0.11 -7.91
C ASN A 75 18.52 -0.92 -6.89
N ALA A 76 19.35 -0.30 -6.06
CA ALA A 76 20.12 -1.00 -5.03
C ALA A 76 19.22 -1.74 -4.01
N ILE A 77 18.06 -1.16 -3.68
CA ILE A 77 17.06 -1.80 -2.83
C ILE A 77 16.40 -2.97 -3.57
N LEU A 78 15.94 -2.76 -4.80
CA LEU A 78 15.22 -3.76 -5.60
C LEU A 78 16.11 -4.96 -5.99
N GLU A 79 17.35 -4.70 -6.37
CA GLU A 79 18.33 -5.70 -6.81
C GLU A 79 19.14 -6.30 -5.66
N ARG A 80 18.96 -5.79 -4.44
CA ARG A 80 19.68 -6.20 -3.23
C ARG A 80 21.21 -6.08 -3.38
N THR A 81 21.66 -4.96 -3.94
CA THR A 81 23.07 -4.65 -4.21
C THR A 81 23.63 -3.54 -3.31
N GLY A 82 22.96 -3.27 -2.17
CA GLY A 82 23.37 -2.28 -1.17
C GLY A 82 24.55 -2.69 -0.30
N GLU A 83 24.95 -1.78 0.58
CA GLU A 83 26.07 -1.98 1.49
C GLU A 83 25.71 -2.92 2.66
N LYS A 84 26.64 -3.81 3.04
CA LYS A 84 26.45 -4.72 4.17
C LYS A 84 26.37 -3.95 5.49
N THR A 85 25.14 -3.83 5.98
CA THR A 85 24.82 -2.98 7.13
C THR A 85 24.66 -3.80 8.42
N LEU A 86 25.32 -3.38 9.49
CA LEU A 86 25.07 -3.86 10.86
C LEU A 86 24.02 -2.98 11.54
N LEU A 87 23.03 -3.59 12.19
CA LEU A 87 22.03 -2.87 12.98
C LEU A 87 22.35 -2.95 14.49
N ILE A 88 22.29 -1.82 15.19
CA ILE A 88 22.46 -1.71 16.64
C ILE A 88 21.15 -1.21 17.25
N VAL A 89 20.59 -1.95 18.21
CA VAL A 89 19.29 -1.67 18.85
C VAL A 89 19.35 -1.85 20.36
N SER A 90 18.33 -1.37 21.06
CA SER A 90 18.12 -1.66 22.48
C SER A 90 17.90 -3.16 22.73
N LYS A 91 18.38 -3.68 23.85
CA LYS A 91 18.17 -5.08 24.24
C LYS A 91 16.70 -5.44 24.36
N GLY A 92 16.36 -6.61 23.84
CA GLY A 92 14.99 -7.12 23.73
C GLY A 92 14.35 -6.80 22.37
N PHE A 93 15.01 -6.05 21.49
CA PHE A 93 14.45 -5.58 20.22
C PHE A 93 15.18 -6.10 18.97
N LYS A 94 16.15 -7.02 19.09
CA LYS A 94 16.90 -7.54 17.92
C LYS A 94 16.03 -8.06 16.78
N ASP A 95 14.92 -8.73 17.08
CA ASP A 95 14.05 -9.34 16.08
C ASP A 95 12.85 -8.44 15.74
N SER A 96 12.76 -7.22 16.28
CA SER A 96 11.61 -6.32 16.07
C SER A 96 11.37 -6.00 14.60
N GLN A 97 12.44 -5.84 13.81
CA GLN A 97 12.33 -5.64 12.35
C GLN A 97 11.92 -6.93 11.60
N LEU A 98 12.26 -8.11 12.12
CA LEU A 98 11.82 -9.40 11.56
C LEU A 98 10.35 -9.68 11.86
N VAL A 99 9.88 -9.32 13.05
CA VAL A 99 8.45 -9.37 13.41
C VAL A 99 7.69 -8.30 12.63
N GLY A 100 8.28 -7.12 12.44
CA GLY A 100 7.69 -6.01 11.69
C GLY A 100 6.38 -5.55 12.31
N TYR A 101 5.31 -5.53 11.51
CA TYR A 101 3.94 -5.32 12.00
C TYR A 101 3.13 -6.61 12.09
N GLN A 102 3.78 -7.79 12.11
CA GLN A 102 3.24 -9.15 12.18
C GLN A 102 2.21 -9.58 11.10
N ASN A 103 1.69 -8.65 10.29
CA ASN A 103 0.75 -8.93 9.22
C ASN A 103 1.47 -9.49 7.97
N ARG A 104 0.79 -10.37 7.25
CA ARG A 104 1.16 -10.81 5.90
C ARG A 104 0.57 -9.86 4.85
N GLU A 105 1.22 -9.80 3.70
CA GLU A 105 0.80 -8.95 2.59
C GLU A 105 -0.37 -9.53 1.82
N ASN A 106 -0.29 -10.81 1.48
CA ASN A 106 -1.34 -11.54 0.81
C ASN A 106 -1.94 -12.59 1.76
N ILE A 107 -3.21 -12.41 2.13
CA ILE A 107 -3.86 -13.25 3.14
C ILE A 107 -4.15 -14.69 2.66
N PHE A 108 -4.13 -14.93 1.35
CA PHE A 108 -4.47 -16.22 0.76
C PHE A 108 -3.25 -17.08 0.41
N ASP A 109 -2.04 -16.59 0.62
CA ASP A 109 -0.83 -17.35 0.33
C ASP A 109 -0.63 -18.50 1.32
N LEU A 110 -0.39 -19.70 0.77
CA LEU A 110 -0.03 -20.88 1.54
C LEU A 110 1.43 -20.82 1.99
N ASN A 111 2.33 -20.37 1.12
CA ASN A 111 3.74 -20.12 1.44
C ASN A 111 3.89 -18.62 1.76
N ILE A 112 3.96 -18.27 3.04
CA ILE A 112 4.09 -16.86 3.43
C ILE A 112 5.56 -16.50 3.44
N CYS A 113 5.97 -15.62 2.52
CA CYS A 113 7.34 -15.13 2.47
C CYS A 113 7.42 -13.73 3.08
N LYS A 114 8.22 -13.57 4.13
CA LYS A 114 8.58 -12.25 4.64
C LYS A 114 9.64 -11.61 3.76
N THR A 115 9.54 -10.29 3.62
CA THR A 115 10.60 -9.48 3.03
C THR A 115 11.88 -9.66 3.82
N GLN A 116 12.96 -10.03 3.15
CA GLN A 116 14.26 -10.14 3.80
C GLN A 116 14.72 -8.76 4.29
N PRO A 117 15.29 -8.65 5.50
CA PRO A 117 15.86 -7.40 5.98
C PRO A 117 17.00 -6.91 5.09
N LEU A 118 17.22 -5.60 5.09
CA LEU A 118 18.38 -4.99 4.40
C LEU A 118 19.65 -4.99 5.25
N TYR A 119 19.54 -5.20 6.57
CA TYR A 119 20.70 -5.41 7.44
C TYR A 119 21.20 -6.85 7.36
N SER A 120 22.50 -7.03 7.57
CA SER A 120 23.17 -8.33 7.54
C SER A 120 23.26 -8.99 8.92
N ASP A 121 23.27 -8.22 10.00
CA ASP A 121 23.38 -8.71 11.38
C ASP A 121 22.83 -7.68 12.38
N VAL A 122 22.57 -8.09 13.62
CA VAL A 122 22.02 -7.21 14.67
C VAL A 122 22.76 -7.40 15.99
N ILE A 123 23.11 -6.29 16.64
CA ILE A 123 23.66 -6.27 18.00
C ILE A 123 22.71 -5.51 18.93
N GLU A 124 22.48 -6.07 20.11
CA GLU A 124 21.73 -5.42 21.19
C GLU A 124 22.66 -4.70 22.15
N ILE A 125 22.24 -3.55 22.65
CA ILE A 125 22.95 -2.80 23.68
C ILE A 125 22.10 -2.80 24.98
N ASP A 126 22.77 -2.81 26.13
CA ASP A 126 22.13 -2.80 27.46
C ASP A 126 21.81 -1.35 27.88
N GLU A 127 20.84 -0.74 27.23
CA GLU A 127 20.33 0.60 27.52
C GLU A 127 18.81 0.70 27.34
N ARG A 128 18.15 1.59 28.08
CA ARG A 128 16.71 1.86 27.87
C ARG A 128 16.30 3.22 28.43
N ILE A 129 15.71 4.06 27.59
CA ILE A 129 15.11 5.35 27.98
C ILE A 129 13.58 5.21 28.07
N SER A 130 12.91 5.92 28.97
CA SER A 130 11.44 5.98 29.06
C SER A 130 10.83 7.02 28.10
N PRO A 131 9.50 7.00 27.84
CA PRO A 131 8.82 8.04 27.07
C PRO A 131 8.99 9.48 27.63
N ASN A 132 9.35 9.58 28.92
CA ASN A 132 9.60 10.84 29.64
C ASN A 132 11.09 11.21 29.74
N GLY A 133 11.99 10.43 29.13
CA GLY A 133 13.42 10.73 29.06
C GLY A 133 14.26 10.25 30.24
N THR A 134 13.69 9.42 31.12
CA THR A 134 14.43 8.83 32.25
C THR A 134 15.10 7.52 31.84
N ASP A 135 16.31 7.27 32.32
CA ASP A 135 17.02 6.01 32.10
C ASP A 135 16.34 4.87 32.90
N LEU A 136 15.62 4.00 32.21
CA LEU A 136 15.07 2.75 32.77
C LEU A 136 16.16 1.71 32.97
N ILE A 137 17.15 1.69 32.06
CA ILE A 137 18.39 0.93 32.17
C ILE A 137 19.52 1.92 31.85
N LYS A 138 20.36 2.20 32.85
CA LYS A 138 21.53 3.06 32.68
C LYS A 138 22.59 2.33 31.84
N PRO A 139 23.12 2.95 30.77
CA PRO A 139 24.15 2.33 29.94
C PRO A 139 25.47 2.17 30.70
N ASP A 140 26.06 0.98 30.63
CA ASP A 140 27.47 0.76 30.98
C ASP A 140 28.33 1.03 29.76
N TRP A 141 28.85 2.25 29.66
CA TRP A 141 29.63 2.70 28.51
C TRP A 141 30.91 1.89 28.27
N GLN A 142 31.52 1.31 29.30
CA GLN A 142 32.74 0.51 29.15
C GLN A 142 32.41 -0.85 28.50
N SER A 143 31.34 -1.49 28.98
CA SER A 143 30.83 -2.74 28.40
C SER A 143 30.37 -2.55 26.95
N ILE A 144 29.67 -1.43 26.69
CA ILE A 144 29.24 -1.05 25.34
C ILE A 144 30.45 -0.86 24.43
N GLU A 145 31.44 -0.09 24.84
CA GLU A 145 32.65 0.15 24.04
C GLU A 145 33.39 -1.16 23.73
N LYS A 146 33.52 -2.07 24.71
CA LYS A 146 34.11 -3.40 24.49
C LYS A 146 33.34 -4.18 23.42
N LYS A 147 32.01 -4.18 23.48
CA LYS A 147 31.15 -4.85 22.50
C LYS A 147 31.27 -4.23 21.10
N LEU A 148 31.40 -2.91 21.01
CA LEU A 148 31.60 -2.21 19.73
C LEU A 148 32.99 -2.51 19.13
N LYS A 149 34.02 -2.72 19.96
CA LYS A 149 35.38 -3.10 19.50
C LYS A 149 35.43 -4.50 18.88
N GLU A 150 34.50 -5.38 19.23
CA GLU A 150 34.39 -6.73 18.63
C GLU A 150 33.83 -6.70 17.19
N ILE A 151 33.28 -5.57 16.75
CA ILE A 151 32.76 -5.41 15.38
C ILE A 151 33.92 -5.30 14.41
N THR A 152 33.97 -6.21 13.42
CA THR A 152 35.02 -6.24 12.41
C THR A 152 34.67 -5.42 11.17
N HIS A 153 35.51 -4.44 10.83
CA HIS A 153 35.38 -3.62 9.61
C HIS A 153 35.32 -4.45 8.31
N LYS A 154 35.97 -5.63 8.29
CA LYS A 154 35.91 -6.54 7.13
C LYS A 154 34.52 -7.16 6.93
N LYS A 155 33.71 -7.27 7.99
CA LYS A 155 32.38 -7.88 7.95
C LYS A 155 31.30 -6.84 7.64
N PHE A 156 31.41 -5.63 8.19
CA PHE A 156 30.46 -4.55 8.00
C PHE A 156 31.17 -3.22 7.75
N SER A 157 30.81 -2.56 6.67
CA SER A 157 31.30 -1.26 6.21
C SER A 157 30.31 -0.13 6.50
N SER A 158 29.07 -0.46 6.89
CA SER A 158 28.00 0.46 7.26
C SER A 158 27.32 0.03 8.56
N ILE A 159 27.01 0.99 9.43
CA ILE A 159 26.36 0.75 10.72
C ILE A 159 25.13 1.64 10.86
N CYS A 160 24.02 1.05 11.28
CA CYS A 160 22.79 1.74 11.66
C CYS A 160 22.55 1.59 13.16
N VAL A 161 22.40 2.71 13.89
CA VAL A 161 22.02 2.71 15.31
C VAL A 161 20.60 3.24 15.44
N SER A 162 19.67 2.44 15.98
CA SER A 162 18.29 2.87 16.23
C SER A 162 17.77 2.33 17.56
N LEU A 163 17.70 3.21 18.56
CA LEU A 163 17.31 2.87 19.93
C LEU A 163 15.89 3.35 20.23
N ILE A 164 15.20 2.71 21.17
CA ILE A 164 13.84 3.09 21.55
C ILE A 164 13.84 4.48 22.25
N HIS A 165 12.88 5.32 21.90
CA HIS A 165 12.68 6.73 22.27
C HIS A 165 13.76 7.72 21.83
N SER A 166 14.69 7.29 20.96
CA SER A 166 15.78 8.15 20.47
C SER A 166 15.30 9.34 19.62
N TRP A 167 14.10 9.25 19.03
CA TRP A 167 13.46 10.33 18.29
C TRP A 167 13.25 11.60 19.14
N LYS A 168 13.07 11.43 20.45
CA LYS A 168 12.87 12.49 21.44
C LYS A 168 14.13 12.70 22.28
N TYR A 169 14.81 11.61 22.67
CA TYR A 169 15.98 11.64 23.56
C TYR A 169 17.19 10.94 22.91
N PRO A 170 17.94 11.63 22.02
CA PRO A 170 18.97 11.02 21.20
C PRO A 170 20.31 10.77 21.91
N LYS A 171 20.41 11.08 23.21
CA LYS A 171 21.67 11.08 23.98
C LYS A 171 22.46 9.78 23.81
N HIS A 172 21.81 8.62 23.91
CA HIS A 172 22.51 7.33 23.81
C HIS A 172 22.97 7.00 22.38
N GLU A 173 22.16 7.32 21.36
CA GLU A 173 22.58 7.15 19.96
C GLU A 173 23.80 8.01 19.64
N LEU A 174 23.85 9.25 20.13
CA LEU A 174 24.96 10.17 19.90
C LEU A 174 26.27 9.67 20.50
N GLU A 175 26.25 9.14 21.73
CA GLU A 175 27.45 8.59 22.37
C GLU A 175 27.95 7.33 21.65
N ILE A 176 27.06 6.42 21.27
CA ILE A 176 27.42 5.23 20.46
C ILE A 176 28.02 5.67 19.11
N GLY A 177 27.42 6.66 18.44
CA GLY A 177 27.94 7.22 17.19
C GLY A 177 29.37 7.76 17.32
N LYS A 178 29.65 8.50 18.40
CA LYS A 178 31.02 8.99 18.69
C LYS A 178 32.01 7.85 18.89
N MET A 179 31.62 6.78 19.60
CA MET A 179 32.48 5.61 19.80
C MET A 179 32.79 4.90 18.48
N LEU A 180 31.77 4.66 17.66
CA LEU A 180 31.93 4.06 16.33
C LEU A 180 32.84 4.88 15.41
N PHE A 181 32.71 6.21 15.46
CA PHE A 181 33.59 7.11 14.70
C PHE A 181 35.04 6.99 15.15
N LYS A 182 35.31 6.94 16.47
CA LYS A 182 36.66 6.72 17.02
C LYS A 182 37.23 5.36 16.64
N LEU A 183 36.38 4.35 16.43
CA LEU A 183 36.77 3.03 15.94
C LEU A 183 37.02 2.98 14.42
N GLY A 184 36.87 4.10 13.71
CA GLY A 184 37.19 4.23 12.28
C GLY A 184 36.02 3.99 11.31
N TYR A 185 34.79 3.83 11.81
CA TYR A 185 33.62 3.67 10.93
C TYR A 185 33.27 5.02 10.29
N LYS A 186 33.18 5.03 8.95
CA LYS A 186 32.83 6.24 8.16
C LYS A 186 31.34 6.33 7.86
N ASN A 187 30.69 5.19 7.63
CA ASN A 187 29.27 5.11 7.27
C ASN A 187 28.45 4.76 8.52
N ILE A 188 28.15 5.76 9.34
CA ILE A 188 27.33 5.61 10.56
C ILE A 188 26.01 6.35 10.34
N THR A 189 24.90 5.63 10.46
CA THR A 189 23.56 6.21 10.43
C THR A 189 22.95 6.16 11.83
N LEU A 190 22.59 7.32 12.39
CA LEU A 190 21.84 7.43 13.64
C LEU A 190 20.36 7.65 13.35
N GLY A 191 19.48 6.85 13.96
CA GLY A 191 18.08 6.84 13.59
C GLY A 191 17.36 8.18 13.83
N HIS A 192 17.71 8.88 14.91
CA HIS A 192 17.15 10.20 15.21
C HIS A 192 17.57 11.30 14.21
N GLU A 193 18.64 11.11 13.44
CA GLU A 193 19.11 12.06 12.42
C GLU A 193 18.44 11.84 11.05
N ILE A 194 17.92 10.63 10.83
CA ILE A 194 17.17 10.28 9.62
C ILE A 194 15.71 10.68 9.79
N THR A 195 15.07 10.25 10.88
CA THR A 195 13.67 10.61 11.18
C THR A 195 13.45 10.82 12.68
N GLN A 196 12.92 11.99 13.06
CA GLN A 196 12.53 12.32 14.44
C GLN A 196 11.06 12.00 14.71
N THR A 197 10.65 10.75 14.45
CA THR A 197 9.25 10.28 14.55
C THR A 197 9.12 9.16 15.58
N ILE A 198 7.98 9.12 16.28
CA ILE A 198 7.65 8.19 17.40
C ILE A 198 7.43 6.73 16.97
N LYS A 199 7.62 6.35 15.71
CA LYS A 199 7.30 4.98 15.27
C LYS A 199 8.58 4.18 15.10
N TYR A 200 8.96 3.42 16.12
CA TYR A 200 10.23 2.70 16.19
C TYR A 200 10.47 1.80 14.97
N ILE A 201 9.45 1.02 14.57
CA ILE A 201 9.60 0.10 13.43
C ILE A 201 9.87 0.90 12.16
N ARG A 202 9.16 2.02 11.94
CA ARG A 202 9.28 2.86 10.74
C ARG A 202 10.58 3.66 10.71
N ARG A 203 10.97 4.25 11.84
CA ARG A 203 12.23 4.97 12.00
C ARG A 203 13.41 4.05 11.76
N THR A 204 13.42 2.89 12.40
CA THR A 204 14.49 1.91 12.24
C THR A 204 14.59 1.46 10.79
N ASN A 205 13.46 1.15 10.14
CA ASN A 205 13.47 0.73 8.74
C ASN A 205 14.01 1.83 7.80
N SER A 206 13.60 3.08 7.98
CA SER A 206 14.13 4.22 7.20
C SER A 206 15.64 4.42 7.42
N SER A 207 16.09 4.22 8.66
CA SER A 207 17.51 4.34 9.02
C SER A 207 18.35 3.22 8.41
N ILE A 208 17.83 1.99 8.38
CA ILE A 208 18.45 0.86 7.68
C ILE A 208 18.55 1.15 6.19
N ILE A 209 17.46 1.62 5.55
CA ILE A 209 17.48 1.97 4.13
C ILE A 209 18.58 2.99 3.83
N ASN A 210 18.69 4.05 4.64
CA ASN A 210 19.78 5.03 4.47
C ASN A 210 21.16 4.39 4.61
N ALA A 211 21.39 3.62 5.68
CA ALA A 211 22.67 2.96 5.91
C ALA A 211 23.06 1.99 4.78
N TYR A 212 22.06 1.36 4.16
CA TYR A 212 22.22 0.42 3.06
C TYR A 212 22.55 1.10 1.73
N VAL A 213 21.99 2.28 1.43
CA VAL A 213 22.14 2.95 0.12
C VAL A 213 23.07 4.15 0.11
N ASP A 214 23.25 4.86 1.23
CA ASP A 214 24.08 6.07 1.29
C ASP A 214 25.54 5.80 0.85
N PRO A 215 26.22 4.71 1.28
CA PRO A 215 27.58 4.43 0.86
C PRO A 215 27.75 4.34 -0.66
N ILE A 216 26.82 3.67 -1.35
CA ILE A 216 26.83 3.52 -2.81
C ILE A 216 26.64 4.87 -3.50
N ILE A 217 25.73 5.69 -2.98
CA ILE A 217 25.50 7.04 -3.52
C ILE A 217 26.76 7.90 -3.32
N ARG A 218 27.44 7.81 -2.18
CA ARG A 218 28.71 8.52 -1.95
C ARG A 218 29.79 8.08 -2.92
N GLU A 219 29.93 6.78 -3.16
CA GLU A 219 30.89 6.25 -4.12
C GLU A 219 30.58 6.69 -5.56
N ASP A 220 29.31 6.67 -6.00
CA ASP A 220 28.89 7.13 -7.33
C ASP A 220 29.22 8.62 -7.52
N ILE A 221 28.96 9.46 -6.50
CA ILE A 221 29.30 10.89 -6.52
C ILE A 221 30.81 11.10 -6.60
N ASP A 222 31.59 10.41 -5.78
CA ASP A 222 33.05 10.56 -5.73
C ASP A 222 33.72 10.05 -7.01
N SER A 223 33.21 8.95 -7.59
CA SER A 223 33.64 8.40 -8.88
C SER A 223 33.36 9.37 -10.02
N PHE A 224 32.15 9.95 -10.06
CA PHE A 224 31.78 10.95 -11.05
C PHE A 224 32.67 12.20 -10.96
N LYS A 225 32.93 12.70 -9.75
CA LYS A 225 33.84 13.84 -9.52
C LYS A 225 35.25 13.58 -10.06
N LYS A 226 35.79 12.38 -9.88
CA LYS A 226 37.10 12.00 -10.43
C LYS A 226 37.11 11.99 -11.97
N LYS A 227 36.01 11.54 -12.60
CA LYS A 227 35.88 11.48 -14.07
C LYS A 227 35.70 12.86 -14.72
N LEU A 228 35.21 13.85 -13.98
CA LEU A 228 35.08 15.25 -14.42
C LEU A 228 36.42 16.02 -14.47
N VAL A 229 37.55 15.42 -14.03
CA VAL A 229 38.85 16.11 -13.94
C VAL A 229 39.47 16.37 -15.31
N HIS A 230 39.07 17.49 -15.92
CA HIS A 230 39.94 18.32 -16.78
C HIS A 230 39.52 19.80 -16.65
N LYS A 231 40.42 20.59 -16.03
CA LYS A 231 40.49 22.08 -15.92
C LYS A 231 39.87 22.73 -14.67
N LYS A 232 40.58 23.79 -14.22
CA LYS A 232 40.49 24.62 -12.99
C LYS A 232 39.13 25.29 -12.67
N SER A 233 38.00 24.81 -13.17
CA SER A 233 36.67 25.40 -12.91
C SER A 233 35.93 24.62 -11.82
N LYS A 234 35.50 25.32 -10.76
CA LYS A 234 34.63 24.82 -9.69
C LYS A 234 33.22 24.58 -10.28
N ILE A 235 32.92 23.36 -10.73
CA ILE A 235 31.60 22.97 -11.26
C ILE A 235 30.59 22.92 -10.11
N ASP A 236 29.43 23.53 -10.28
CA ASP A 236 28.31 23.46 -9.34
C ASP A 236 27.51 22.16 -9.54
N LEU A 237 27.70 21.17 -8.66
CA LEU A 237 27.06 19.86 -8.71
C LEU A 237 25.83 19.80 -7.79
N LYS A 238 24.66 19.56 -8.39
CA LYS A 238 23.38 19.49 -7.67
C LYS A 238 22.68 18.16 -7.91
N TYR A 239 21.99 17.68 -6.89
CA TYR A 239 21.26 16.42 -6.93
C TYR A 239 19.79 16.64 -6.63
N MET A 240 18.93 16.02 -7.44
CA MET A 240 17.48 16.01 -7.23
C MET A 240 17.15 15.14 -6.01
N GLN A 241 16.28 15.66 -5.14
CA GLN A 241 15.74 14.91 -4.00
C GLN A 241 14.30 14.46 -4.25
N SER A 242 13.82 13.47 -3.50
CA SER A 242 12.44 12.95 -3.53
C SER A 242 11.38 14.03 -3.26
N ASN A 243 11.74 15.14 -2.61
CA ASN A 243 10.87 16.29 -2.35
C ASN A 243 10.80 17.30 -3.51
N GLY A 244 11.39 16.97 -4.67
CA GLY A 244 11.43 17.79 -5.90
C GLY A 244 12.37 18.99 -5.84
N GLY A 245 13.15 19.14 -4.77
CA GLY A 245 14.16 20.19 -4.67
C GLY A 245 15.58 19.69 -4.85
N LEU A 246 16.49 20.61 -5.14
CA LEU A 246 17.91 20.31 -5.31
C LEU A 246 18.66 20.39 -3.99
N SER A 247 19.67 19.53 -3.83
CA SER A 247 20.66 19.60 -2.75
C SER A 247 22.06 19.60 -3.33
N ASP A 248 23.00 20.21 -2.62
CA ASP A 248 24.42 20.05 -2.95
C ASP A 248 24.88 18.65 -2.51
N GLU A 249 25.96 18.17 -3.12
CA GLU A 249 26.61 16.89 -2.81
C GLU A 249 26.74 16.59 -1.29
N LYS A 250 27.13 17.57 -0.47
CA LYS A 250 27.43 17.38 0.96
C LYS A 250 26.18 17.06 1.76
N ASN A 251 25.07 17.68 1.38
CA ASN A 251 23.79 17.57 2.07
C ASN A 251 22.86 16.51 1.46
N PHE A 252 23.30 15.86 0.38
CA PHE A 252 22.53 14.82 -0.30
C PHE A 252 22.70 13.47 0.38
N LYS A 253 21.69 13.03 1.12
CA LYS A 253 21.63 11.69 1.74
C LYS A 253 21.05 10.68 0.75
N GLY A 254 21.52 9.43 0.78
CA GLY A 254 21.07 8.35 -0.09
C GLY A 254 19.57 8.11 -0.01
N ILE A 255 18.98 8.20 1.19
CA ILE A 255 17.53 8.06 1.39
C ILE A 255 16.69 9.13 0.65
N ASN A 256 17.25 10.33 0.43
CA ASN A 256 16.60 11.42 -0.30
C ASN A 256 16.73 11.28 -1.82
N SER A 257 17.54 10.34 -2.32
CA SER A 257 17.71 10.08 -3.75
C SER A 257 16.63 9.15 -4.33
N ILE A 258 15.93 8.43 -3.44
CA ILE A 258 14.90 7.46 -3.77
C ILE A 258 13.74 8.16 -4.49
N LEU A 259 13.35 7.68 -5.68
CA LEU A 259 12.33 8.30 -6.53
C LEU A 259 12.64 9.77 -6.95
N SER A 260 13.92 10.16 -6.96
CA SER A 260 14.32 11.51 -7.41
C SER A 260 14.01 11.80 -8.88
N GLY A 261 14.18 10.82 -9.78
CA GLY A 261 13.83 10.94 -11.21
C GLY A 261 12.35 11.30 -11.42
N PRO A 262 11.39 10.48 -10.92
CA PRO A 262 9.96 10.79 -10.97
C PRO A 262 9.59 12.14 -10.33
N ALA A 263 10.26 12.52 -9.22
CA ALA A 263 10.06 13.84 -8.63
C ALA A 263 10.44 14.97 -9.60
N GLY A 264 11.55 14.82 -10.34
CA GLY A 264 11.90 15.69 -11.46
C GLY A 264 10.81 15.75 -12.52
N GLY A 265 10.25 14.61 -12.92
CA GLY A 265 9.14 14.52 -13.88
C GLY A 265 7.92 15.36 -13.46
N VAL A 266 7.53 15.28 -12.18
CA VAL A 266 6.42 16.08 -11.63
C VAL A 266 6.73 17.58 -11.68
N ILE A 267 7.94 18.00 -11.31
CA ILE A 267 8.34 19.42 -11.40
C ILE A 267 8.32 19.89 -12.86
N GLY A 268 8.81 19.07 -13.78
CA GLY A 268 8.76 19.34 -15.22
C GLY A 268 7.33 19.50 -15.72
N ALA A 269 6.42 18.60 -15.32
CA ALA A 269 5.01 18.65 -15.67
C ALA A 269 4.32 19.92 -15.14
N ILE A 270 4.63 20.34 -13.91
CA ILE A 270 4.13 21.61 -13.34
C ILE A 270 4.66 22.80 -14.14
N ALA A 271 5.95 22.81 -14.47
CA ALA A 271 6.56 23.88 -15.25
C ALA A 271 5.93 24.01 -16.65
N ILE A 272 5.70 22.89 -17.33
CA ILE A 272 5.04 22.83 -18.63
C ILE A 272 3.59 23.31 -18.54
N ALA A 273 2.82 22.79 -17.58
CA ALA A 273 1.43 23.18 -17.42
C ALA A 273 1.27 24.68 -17.10
N ASN A 274 2.16 25.23 -16.27
CA ASN A 274 2.18 26.66 -15.93
C ASN A 274 2.45 27.54 -17.16
N LYS A 275 3.33 27.10 -18.09
CA LYS A 275 3.53 27.80 -19.37
C LYS A 275 2.25 27.87 -20.20
N SER A 276 1.44 26.81 -20.17
CA SER A 276 0.09 26.75 -20.78
C SER A 276 -1.02 27.35 -19.90
N LYS A 277 -0.68 28.00 -18.78
CA LYS A 277 -1.61 28.60 -17.80
C LYS A 277 -2.57 27.60 -17.12
N TYR A 278 -2.24 26.32 -17.09
CA TYR A 278 -3.01 25.29 -16.39
C TYR A 278 -2.43 25.01 -15.00
N LYS A 279 -3.19 25.34 -13.96
CA LYS A 279 -2.77 25.19 -12.55
C LYS A 279 -3.20 23.88 -11.89
N LYS A 280 -4.27 23.26 -12.40
CA LYS A 280 -4.87 22.02 -11.91
C LYS A 280 -4.53 20.88 -12.85
N ILE A 281 -3.61 20.02 -12.44
CA ILE A 281 -3.11 18.93 -13.28
C ILE A 281 -3.08 17.57 -12.58
N ILE A 282 -3.20 16.53 -13.39
CA ILE A 282 -2.77 15.17 -13.08
C ILE A 282 -1.58 14.88 -13.96
N THR A 283 -0.48 14.45 -13.36
CA THR A 283 0.72 14.02 -14.08
C THR A 283 0.59 12.54 -14.43
N PHE A 284 1.07 12.16 -15.61
CA PHE A 284 1.04 10.79 -16.13
C PHE A 284 2.34 10.51 -16.89
N ASP A 285 3.31 9.92 -16.19
CA ASP A 285 4.55 9.42 -16.77
C ASP A 285 4.39 7.94 -17.09
N MET A 286 4.53 7.53 -18.35
CA MET A 286 4.54 6.10 -18.67
C MET A 286 5.81 5.73 -19.44
N GLY A 287 6.59 4.85 -18.83
CA GLY A 287 7.81 4.26 -19.38
C GLY A 287 7.62 2.84 -19.90
N GLY A 288 8.73 2.11 -20.02
CA GLY A 288 8.73 0.70 -20.40
C GLY A 288 8.30 -0.26 -19.28
N THR A 289 8.55 0.08 -18.03
CA THR A 289 8.33 -0.84 -16.89
C THR A 289 7.12 -0.45 -16.04
N SER A 290 6.91 0.84 -15.84
CA SER A 290 5.98 1.40 -14.88
C SER A 290 5.35 2.69 -15.38
N THR A 291 4.35 3.15 -14.64
CA THR A 291 3.70 4.44 -14.80
C THR A 291 3.71 5.18 -13.46
N ASP A 292 4.12 6.45 -13.46
CA ASP A 292 4.10 7.32 -12.28
C ASP A 292 3.05 8.42 -12.43
N VAL A 293 2.22 8.60 -11.40
CA VAL A 293 1.13 9.60 -11.38
C VAL A 293 1.16 10.43 -10.11
N SER A 294 0.89 11.73 -10.24
CA SER A 294 0.82 12.70 -9.13
C SER A 294 -0.23 13.76 -9.42
N HIS A 295 -0.86 14.27 -8.35
CA HIS A 295 -1.85 15.33 -8.40
C HIS A 295 -1.22 16.68 -8.03
N HIS A 296 -1.65 17.76 -8.69
CA HIS A 296 -1.22 19.12 -8.36
C HIS A 296 -2.33 20.14 -8.59
N SER A 297 -2.56 21.00 -7.58
CA SER A 297 -3.60 22.04 -7.60
C SER A 297 -3.05 23.36 -7.05
N GLY A 298 -2.00 23.88 -7.69
CA GLY A 298 -1.32 25.12 -7.33
C GLY A 298 -0.27 25.00 -6.21
N GLN A 299 -0.21 23.87 -5.49
CA GLN A 299 0.83 23.56 -4.52
C GLN A 299 1.26 22.09 -4.66
N LEU A 300 2.53 21.81 -4.34
CA LEU A 300 3.06 20.45 -4.27
C LEU A 300 2.45 19.72 -3.06
N GLU A 301 1.99 18.50 -3.32
CA GLU A 301 1.53 17.57 -2.29
C GLU A 301 2.66 16.60 -1.94
N TYR A 302 2.78 16.27 -0.66
CA TYR A 302 3.80 15.35 -0.17
C TYR A 302 3.16 14.19 0.58
N GLN A 303 3.79 13.03 0.49
CA GLN A 303 3.58 11.90 1.37
C GLN A 303 4.82 11.75 2.26
N ASN A 304 4.60 11.41 3.53
CA ASN A 304 5.70 11.16 4.47
C ASN A 304 6.03 9.67 4.59
N GLU A 305 5.29 8.80 3.92
CA GLU A 305 5.47 7.36 3.97
C GLU A 305 5.29 6.74 2.58
N LYS A 306 6.19 5.84 2.19
CA LYS A 306 6.09 5.07 0.95
C LYS A 306 6.64 3.67 1.16
N ASN A 307 6.04 2.68 0.51
CA ASN A 307 6.56 1.31 0.51
C ASN A 307 7.37 1.06 -0.77
N ILE A 308 8.59 0.53 -0.64
CA ILE A 308 9.49 0.16 -1.75
C ILE A 308 10.04 -1.23 -1.47
N ASP A 309 9.76 -2.19 -2.37
CA ASP A 309 10.11 -3.61 -2.17
C ASP A 309 9.71 -4.14 -0.78
N ASN A 310 8.52 -3.76 -0.32
CA ASN A 310 7.98 -4.10 1.00
C ASN A 310 8.74 -3.52 2.20
N HIS A 311 9.63 -2.55 1.97
CA HIS A 311 10.25 -1.72 2.99
C HIS A 311 9.53 -0.37 3.10
N LEU A 312 8.97 -0.09 4.28
CA LEU A 312 8.32 1.17 4.57
C LEU A 312 9.34 2.29 4.87
N LEU A 313 9.40 3.28 4.00
CA LEU A 313 10.23 4.46 4.07
C LEU A 313 9.45 5.65 4.64
N GLN A 314 10.04 6.41 5.58
CA GLN A 314 9.42 7.58 6.20
C GLN A 314 10.19 8.89 5.92
N VAL A 315 10.12 9.41 4.70
CA VAL A 315 10.77 10.66 4.29
C VAL A 315 9.79 11.53 3.52
N PRO A 316 9.78 12.86 3.70
CA PRO A 316 8.97 13.75 2.87
C PRO A 316 9.34 13.60 1.39
N MET A 317 8.39 13.13 0.59
CA MET A 317 8.55 12.98 -0.85
C MET A 317 7.30 13.46 -1.57
N ILE A 318 7.44 13.89 -2.82
CA ILE A 318 6.27 14.24 -3.64
C ILE A 318 5.32 13.03 -3.65
N ASP A 319 4.02 13.31 -3.54
CA ASP A 319 2.98 12.27 -3.56
C ASP A 319 2.82 11.67 -4.97
N ILE A 320 3.73 10.74 -5.27
CA ILE A 320 3.78 9.97 -6.52
C ILE A 320 3.26 8.56 -6.22
N GLU A 321 2.27 8.15 -7.00
CA GLU A 321 1.81 6.77 -7.05
C GLU A 321 2.37 6.08 -8.29
N THR A 322 2.96 4.90 -8.09
CA THR A 322 3.59 4.11 -9.14
C THR A 322 2.75 2.88 -9.42
N VAL A 323 2.49 2.62 -10.69
CA VAL A 323 1.76 1.45 -11.18
C VAL A 323 2.73 0.56 -11.94
N ALA A 324 2.72 -0.74 -11.64
CA ALA A 324 3.42 -1.76 -12.41
C ALA A 324 2.71 -2.04 -13.75
N SER A 325 2.56 -1.00 -14.57
CA SER A 325 1.99 -1.02 -15.90
C SER A 325 2.80 -0.06 -16.77
N GLY A 326 3.45 -0.57 -17.81
CA GLY A 326 4.28 0.18 -18.76
C GLY A 326 4.25 -0.50 -20.13
N GLY A 327 5.00 0.00 -21.10
CA GLY A 327 5.03 -0.59 -22.45
C GLY A 327 5.47 -2.07 -22.48
N GLY A 328 6.38 -2.45 -21.59
CA GLY A 328 6.91 -3.80 -21.43
C GLY A 328 6.10 -4.71 -20.51
N SER A 329 4.93 -4.28 -20.00
CA SER A 329 4.09 -5.14 -19.16
C SER A 329 3.57 -6.34 -19.94
N ILE A 330 3.78 -7.54 -19.38
CA ILE A 330 3.53 -8.82 -20.05
C ILE A 330 2.02 -9.11 -20.14
N LEU A 331 1.58 -9.65 -21.28
CA LEU A 331 0.20 -10.07 -21.53
C LEU A 331 0.03 -11.58 -21.27
N GLU A 332 -0.89 -11.96 -20.39
CA GLU A 332 -1.16 -13.36 -20.04
C GLU A 332 -2.65 -13.70 -20.16
N TYR A 333 -2.96 -14.98 -20.39
CA TYR A 333 -4.32 -15.53 -20.35
C TYR A 333 -4.34 -16.85 -19.57
N ASN A 334 -4.94 -16.85 -18.39
CA ASN A 334 -4.99 -17.98 -17.46
C ASN A 334 -6.38 -18.08 -16.81
N ASN A 335 -6.92 -19.30 -16.64
CA ASN A 335 -8.21 -19.55 -15.97
C ASN A 335 -9.36 -18.66 -16.49
N SER A 336 -9.49 -18.55 -17.81
CA SER A 336 -10.48 -17.71 -18.50
C SER A 336 -10.38 -16.19 -18.23
N ARG A 337 -9.22 -15.70 -17.76
CA ARG A 337 -8.95 -14.29 -17.49
C ARG A 337 -7.77 -13.78 -18.30
N MET A 338 -7.87 -12.54 -18.76
CA MET A 338 -6.79 -11.78 -19.39
C MET A 338 -6.14 -10.89 -18.34
N THR A 339 -4.81 -10.91 -18.24
CA THR A 339 -4.05 -10.11 -17.25
C THR A 339 -2.88 -9.37 -17.91
N VAL A 340 -2.56 -8.18 -17.39
CA VAL A 340 -1.43 -7.33 -17.82
C VAL A 340 -0.50 -7.11 -16.64
N GLY A 341 0.78 -7.47 -16.73
CA GLY A 341 1.73 -7.34 -15.62
C GLY A 341 1.37 -8.21 -14.41
N SER A 342 1.97 -8.01 -13.22
CA SER A 342 2.90 -6.94 -12.82
C SER A 342 4.32 -7.08 -13.38
N LYS A 343 4.67 -8.25 -13.93
CA LYS A 343 5.98 -8.47 -14.55
C LYS A 343 6.15 -7.61 -15.80
N SER A 344 7.37 -7.15 -16.01
CA SER A 344 7.78 -6.41 -17.22
C SER A 344 8.88 -7.17 -17.93
N ALA A 345 8.88 -7.10 -19.26
CA ALA A 345 9.97 -7.61 -20.08
C ALA A 345 11.19 -6.66 -20.12
N GLY A 346 11.09 -5.45 -19.56
CA GLY A 346 12.16 -4.46 -19.55
C GLY A 346 12.61 -4.06 -20.96
N SER A 347 13.92 -3.83 -21.13
CA SER A 347 14.55 -3.59 -22.44
C SER A 347 15.33 -4.81 -22.99
N ASN A 348 15.60 -5.79 -22.13
CA ASN A 348 16.27 -7.05 -22.47
C ASN A 348 15.70 -8.19 -21.60
N PRO A 349 15.04 -9.22 -22.16
CA PRO A 349 14.83 -9.43 -23.60
C PRO A 349 13.86 -8.40 -24.23
N GLY A 350 13.13 -7.63 -23.43
CA GLY A 350 12.21 -6.59 -23.93
C GLY A 350 10.93 -7.14 -24.54
N PRO A 351 10.05 -6.28 -25.09
CA PRO A 351 8.88 -6.68 -25.86
C PRO A 351 9.20 -7.66 -26.99
N MET A 352 8.22 -8.46 -27.39
CA MET A 352 8.39 -9.44 -28.46
C MET A 352 8.85 -8.80 -29.77
N CYS A 353 8.32 -7.62 -30.11
CA CYS A 353 8.71 -6.86 -31.29
C CYS A 353 10.19 -6.42 -31.30
N TYR A 354 10.94 -6.52 -30.19
CA TYR A 354 12.38 -6.22 -30.16
C TYR A 354 13.23 -7.36 -30.72
N ASP A 355 12.64 -8.55 -30.92
CA ASP A 355 13.27 -9.74 -31.51
C ASP A 355 14.52 -10.24 -30.76
N LYS A 356 14.43 -10.23 -29.41
CA LYS A 356 15.45 -10.75 -28.49
C LYS A 356 14.92 -11.89 -27.60
N GLY A 357 13.83 -12.55 -28.01
CA GLY A 357 13.21 -13.66 -27.27
C GLY A 357 12.26 -13.24 -26.15
N GLY A 358 11.70 -12.03 -26.21
CA GLY A 358 10.76 -11.50 -25.23
C GLY A 358 9.30 -11.97 -25.39
N PRO A 359 8.45 -11.84 -24.34
CA PRO A 359 7.03 -12.17 -24.37
C PRO A 359 6.18 -11.07 -25.02
N LEU A 360 4.90 -11.34 -25.29
CA LEU A 360 3.93 -10.31 -25.71
C LEU A 360 3.74 -9.26 -24.60
N THR A 361 3.77 -7.98 -24.96
CA THR A 361 3.58 -6.84 -24.06
C THR A 361 2.59 -5.79 -24.58
N ILE A 362 2.35 -4.73 -23.80
CA ILE A 362 1.53 -3.58 -24.20
C ILE A 362 2.09 -2.86 -25.45
N THR A 363 3.41 -2.75 -25.58
CA THR A 363 4.07 -2.24 -26.79
C THR A 363 3.72 -3.09 -28.02
N ASP A 364 3.67 -4.42 -27.88
CA ASP A 364 3.26 -5.31 -28.96
C ASP A 364 1.79 -5.11 -29.34
N ALA A 365 0.90 -4.90 -28.35
CA ALA A 365 -0.50 -4.57 -28.60
C ALA A 365 -0.65 -3.25 -29.37
N ASN A 366 0.08 -2.20 -28.96
CA ASN A 366 0.07 -0.90 -29.67
C ASN A 366 0.63 -1.02 -31.09
N LEU A 367 1.69 -1.82 -31.31
CA LEU A 367 2.24 -2.08 -32.63
C LEU A 367 1.24 -2.84 -33.53
N TYR A 368 0.58 -3.86 -32.98
CA TYR A 368 -0.45 -4.62 -33.69
C TYR A 368 -1.59 -3.70 -34.13
N LEU A 369 -2.12 -2.89 -33.21
CA LEU A 369 -3.25 -1.97 -33.44
C LEU A 369 -2.88 -0.72 -34.25
N GLY A 370 -1.65 -0.62 -34.76
CA GLY A 370 -1.19 0.48 -35.60
C GLY A 370 -0.91 1.80 -34.87
N LYS A 371 -0.98 1.81 -33.53
CA LYS A 371 -0.70 2.97 -32.69
C LYS A 371 0.78 3.31 -32.63
N ILE A 372 1.66 2.34 -32.88
CA ILE A 372 3.11 2.51 -33.11
C ILE A 372 3.41 2.17 -34.57
N SER A 373 4.23 3.00 -35.23
CA SER A 373 4.67 2.77 -36.61
C SER A 373 6.06 2.14 -36.64
N GLU A 374 6.21 0.97 -37.26
CA GLU A 374 7.51 0.28 -37.42
C GLU A 374 8.52 1.06 -38.28
N ILE A 375 8.01 1.90 -39.21
CA ILE A 375 8.82 2.63 -40.20
C ILE A 375 9.55 3.82 -39.54
N TYR A 376 8.85 4.53 -38.64
CA TYR A 376 9.37 5.75 -38.01
C TYR A 376 9.96 5.50 -36.62
N PHE A 377 9.95 4.25 -36.14
CA PHE A 377 10.57 3.89 -34.87
C PHE A 377 12.09 3.73 -35.02
N PRO A 378 12.91 4.07 -34.00
CA PRO A 378 14.37 3.95 -34.10
C PRO A 378 14.84 2.52 -34.42
N LYS A 379 15.80 2.38 -35.33
CA LYS A 379 16.39 1.09 -35.75
C LYS A 379 17.53 0.66 -34.82
N ILE A 380 17.18 0.29 -33.58
CA ILE A 380 18.14 -0.08 -32.52
C ILE A 380 17.84 -1.46 -31.91
N PHE A 381 17.00 -2.27 -32.57
CA PHE A 381 16.50 -3.56 -32.05
C PHE A 381 17.10 -4.74 -32.82
N GLY A 382 16.58 -5.94 -32.59
CA GLY A 382 17.14 -7.17 -33.14
C GLY A 382 18.41 -7.63 -32.41
N LYS A 383 18.92 -8.79 -32.84
CA LYS A 383 20.13 -9.40 -32.28
C LYS A 383 21.40 -8.59 -32.58
N ASP A 384 21.37 -7.80 -33.65
CA ASP A 384 22.47 -6.95 -34.12
C ASP A 384 22.41 -5.50 -33.59
N GLY A 385 21.31 -5.12 -32.93
CA GLY A 385 21.09 -3.77 -32.42
C GLY A 385 20.88 -2.71 -33.50
N LYS A 386 20.52 -3.11 -34.73
CA LYS A 386 20.36 -2.22 -35.89
C LYS A 386 19.05 -2.43 -36.66
N SER A 387 18.17 -3.28 -36.14
CA SER A 387 16.90 -3.67 -36.78
C SER A 387 15.71 -2.81 -36.33
N SER A 388 14.65 -2.75 -37.14
CA SER A 388 13.35 -2.18 -36.78
C SER A 388 12.52 -3.14 -35.92
N LEU A 389 11.35 -2.70 -35.46
CA LEU A 389 10.40 -3.57 -34.74
C LEU A 389 9.90 -4.71 -35.65
N ASN A 390 9.74 -5.91 -35.09
CA ASN A 390 9.27 -7.09 -35.84
C ASN A 390 7.75 -7.31 -35.68
N LYS A 391 6.95 -6.65 -36.53
CA LYS A 391 5.47 -6.76 -36.49
C LYS A 391 4.96 -8.16 -36.85
N LYS A 392 5.63 -8.87 -37.76
CA LYS A 392 5.22 -10.24 -38.18
C LYS A 392 5.26 -11.22 -37.00
N LEU A 393 6.29 -11.13 -36.16
CA LEU A 393 6.42 -11.93 -34.96
C LEU A 393 5.28 -11.68 -33.96
N VAL A 394 4.88 -10.41 -33.79
CA VAL A 394 3.76 -10.01 -32.94
C VAL A 394 2.44 -10.59 -33.44
N VAL A 395 2.14 -10.47 -34.74
CA VAL A 395 0.91 -11.01 -35.34
C VAL A 395 0.77 -12.51 -35.05
N LYS A 396 1.81 -13.29 -35.33
CA LYS A 396 1.83 -14.75 -35.10
C LYS A 396 1.54 -15.12 -33.65
N ASN A 397 2.10 -14.40 -32.69
CA ASN A 397 1.90 -14.71 -31.27
C ASN A 397 0.52 -14.28 -30.75
N PHE A 398 -0.04 -13.20 -31.31
CA PHE A 398 -1.42 -12.83 -31.01
C PHE A 398 -2.45 -13.80 -31.59
N GLU A 399 -2.18 -14.45 -32.74
CA GLU A 399 -3.00 -15.56 -33.25
C GLU A 399 -3.05 -16.72 -32.24
N LEU A 400 -1.89 -17.14 -31.74
CA LEU A 400 -1.79 -18.18 -30.71
C LEU A 400 -2.52 -17.78 -29.42
N LEU A 401 -2.45 -16.51 -29.03
CA LEU A 401 -3.13 -16.00 -27.84
C LEU A 401 -4.66 -15.94 -28.03
N ARG A 402 -5.13 -15.45 -29.18
CA ARG A 402 -6.57 -15.46 -29.56
C ARG A 402 -7.11 -16.87 -29.48
N ASP A 403 -6.42 -17.85 -30.06
CA ASP A 403 -6.90 -19.23 -30.11
C ASP A 403 -7.07 -19.88 -28.73
N LYS A 404 -6.34 -19.38 -27.72
CA LYS A 404 -6.53 -19.77 -26.31
C LYS A 404 -7.75 -19.09 -25.68
N ILE A 405 -8.08 -17.87 -26.09
CA ILE A 405 -9.16 -17.07 -25.51
C ILE A 405 -10.51 -17.47 -26.11
N ASP A 406 -10.64 -17.30 -27.43
CA ASP A 406 -11.78 -17.70 -28.26
C ASP A 406 -11.37 -17.48 -29.72
N LYS A 407 -11.48 -18.52 -30.54
CA LYS A 407 -11.06 -18.51 -31.95
C LYS A 407 -11.89 -17.56 -32.82
N ASN A 408 -13.09 -17.20 -32.38
CA ASN A 408 -14.04 -16.40 -33.16
C ASN A 408 -13.89 -14.89 -32.94
N ILE A 409 -13.12 -14.44 -31.94
CA ILE A 409 -12.92 -13.01 -31.70
C ILE A 409 -11.79 -12.48 -32.60
N PRO A 410 -11.94 -11.29 -33.22
CA PRO A 410 -10.84 -10.65 -33.93
C PRO A 410 -9.63 -10.42 -33.03
N ILE A 411 -8.43 -10.62 -33.56
CA ILE A 411 -7.18 -10.38 -32.83
C ILE A 411 -7.10 -8.92 -32.34
N ALA A 412 -7.61 -7.98 -33.14
CA ALA A 412 -7.66 -6.56 -32.76
C ALA A 412 -8.48 -6.33 -31.49
N GLU A 413 -9.56 -7.08 -31.27
CA GLU A 413 -10.34 -7.02 -30.01
C GLU A 413 -9.56 -7.60 -28.82
N VAL A 414 -8.77 -8.65 -29.04
CA VAL A 414 -7.90 -9.23 -28.01
C VAL A 414 -6.83 -8.22 -27.59
N ALA A 415 -6.11 -7.63 -28.55
CA ALA A 415 -5.07 -6.64 -28.29
C ALA A 415 -5.65 -5.36 -27.65
N ASP A 416 -6.79 -4.85 -28.12
CA ASP A 416 -7.50 -3.70 -27.53
C ASP A 416 -7.97 -4.01 -26.11
N GLY A 417 -8.42 -5.24 -25.86
CA GLY A 417 -8.80 -5.73 -24.53
C GLY A 417 -7.67 -5.64 -23.51
N TYR A 418 -6.45 -6.02 -23.89
CA TYR A 418 -5.27 -5.86 -23.03
C TYR A 418 -4.91 -4.40 -22.77
N ILE A 419 -5.00 -3.52 -23.78
CA ILE A 419 -4.82 -2.08 -23.57
C ILE A 419 -5.82 -1.58 -22.54
N ARG A 420 -7.11 -1.92 -22.67
CA ARG A 420 -8.15 -1.50 -21.72
C ARG A 420 -7.88 -1.95 -20.29
N ILE A 421 -7.42 -3.19 -20.10
CA ILE A 421 -7.04 -3.70 -18.77
C ILE A 421 -5.89 -2.84 -18.19
N SER A 422 -4.89 -2.49 -19.00
CA SER A 422 -3.82 -1.58 -18.59
C SER A 422 -4.34 -0.18 -18.25
N ILE A 423 -5.22 0.39 -19.07
CA ILE A 423 -5.86 1.70 -18.85
C ILE A 423 -6.63 1.70 -17.51
N GLU A 424 -7.44 0.67 -17.22
CA GLU A 424 -8.17 0.56 -15.94
C GLU A 424 -7.22 0.53 -14.72
N LYS A 425 -6.12 -0.24 -14.82
CA LYS A 425 -5.10 -0.29 -13.76
C LYS A 425 -4.48 1.09 -13.50
N MET A 426 -4.12 1.82 -14.56
CA MET A 426 -3.57 3.17 -14.45
C MET A 426 -4.60 4.18 -13.94
N CYS A 427 -5.85 4.12 -14.42
CA CYS A 427 -6.95 4.96 -13.95
C CYS A 427 -7.25 4.74 -12.46
N ARG A 428 -7.14 3.51 -11.94
CA ARG A 428 -7.30 3.23 -10.50
C ARG A 428 -6.27 4.01 -9.67
N ALA A 429 -5.01 4.01 -10.08
CA ALA A 429 -3.97 4.78 -9.39
C ALA A 429 -4.23 6.28 -9.44
N ILE A 430 -4.67 6.81 -10.59
CA ILE A 430 -5.06 8.22 -10.70
C ILE A 430 -6.24 8.53 -9.78
N LYS A 431 -7.28 7.68 -9.71
CA LYS A 431 -8.42 7.85 -8.80
C LYS A 431 -7.98 7.84 -7.33
N LYS A 432 -7.01 7.01 -6.97
CA LYS A 432 -6.43 6.91 -5.62
C LYS A 432 -5.73 8.19 -5.17
N ILE A 433 -5.06 8.91 -6.07
CA ILE A 433 -4.42 10.20 -5.75
C ILE A 433 -5.35 11.41 -5.93
N SER A 434 -6.56 11.21 -6.49
CA SER A 434 -7.46 12.31 -6.88
C SER A 434 -8.89 12.20 -6.33
N THR A 435 -9.74 11.38 -6.93
CA THR A 435 -11.16 11.25 -6.59
C THR A 435 -11.37 10.77 -5.14
N SER A 436 -10.50 9.87 -4.63
CA SER A 436 -10.53 9.43 -3.23
C SER A 436 -10.28 10.56 -2.22
N LYS A 437 -9.67 11.67 -2.67
CA LYS A 437 -9.42 12.90 -1.90
C LYS A 437 -10.51 13.96 -2.13
N GLY A 438 -11.57 13.63 -2.87
CA GLY A 438 -12.70 14.51 -3.15
C GLY A 438 -12.53 15.47 -4.34
N PHE A 439 -11.55 15.24 -5.22
CA PHE A 439 -11.34 16.10 -6.41
C PHE A 439 -12.20 15.69 -7.61
N LYS A 440 -12.71 16.68 -8.35
CA LYS A 440 -13.46 16.49 -9.60
C LYS A 440 -12.50 16.58 -10.80
N LEU A 441 -12.17 15.44 -11.40
CA LEU A 441 -11.16 15.35 -12.46
C LEU A 441 -11.50 16.11 -13.75
N GLU A 442 -12.78 16.39 -14.01
CA GLU A 442 -13.22 17.19 -15.17
C GLU A 442 -12.61 18.60 -15.22
N ASP A 443 -12.24 19.15 -14.05
CA ASP A 443 -11.64 20.48 -13.90
C ASP A 443 -10.11 20.47 -14.11
N TYR A 444 -9.51 19.28 -14.28
CA TYR A 444 -8.08 19.05 -14.35
C TYR A 444 -7.63 18.79 -15.79
N SER A 445 -6.35 19.10 -16.06
CA SER A 445 -5.69 18.74 -17.31
C SER A 445 -4.72 17.58 -17.07
N LEU A 446 -4.71 16.58 -17.95
CA LEU A 446 -3.77 15.45 -17.87
C LEU A 446 -2.45 15.86 -18.53
N VAL A 447 -1.36 15.97 -17.77
CA VAL A 447 -0.02 16.22 -18.33
C VAL A 447 0.65 14.87 -18.56
N SER A 448 0.70 14.45 -19.83
CA SER A 448 1.21 13.14 -20.22
C SER A 448 2.64 13.24 -20.74
N TYR A 449 3.51 12.35 -20.24
CA TYR A 449 4.92 12.30 -20.58
C TYR A 449 5.49 10.88 -20.42
N GLY A 450 6.80 10.73 -20.58
CA GLY A 450 7.44 9.43 -20.76
C GLY A 450 7.31 8.91 -22.19
N GLY A 451 8.10 7.89 -22.53
CA GLY A 451 8.17 7.37 -23.90
C GLY A 451 6.88 6.69 -24.40
N ALA A 452 6.04 6.21 -23.48
CA ALA A 452 4.78 5.53 -23.79
C ALA A 452 3.52 6.33 -23.41
N GLY A 453 3.64 7.44 -22.66
CA GLY A 453 2.47 8.17 -22.15
C GLY A 453 1.54 8.69 -23.25
N GLY A 454 2.12 9.31 -24.29
CA GLY A 454 1.36 9.86 -25.42
C GLY A 454 0.54 8.80 -26.20
N GLN A 455 0.87 7.52 -26.07
CA GLN A 455 0.18 6.42 -26.73
C GLN A 455 -1.17 6.09 -26.06
N HIS A 456 -1.33 6.45 -24.78
CA HIS A 456 -2.46 6.05 -23.93
C HIS A 456 -3.25 7.22 -23.34
N ALA A 457 -2.75 8.46 -23.46
CA ALA A 457 -3.30 9.63 -22.79
C ALA A 457 -4.79 9.89 -23.07
N CYS A 458 -5.24 9.77 -24.32
CA CYS A 458 -6.65 9.95 -24.69
C CYS A 458 -7.56 8.92 -24.01
N LEU A 459 -7.15 7.65 -23.98
CA LEU A 459 -7.94 6.57 -23.37
C LEU A 459 -8.02 6.72 -21.84
N ILE A 460 -6.91 7.13 -21.21
CA ILE A 460 -6.88 7.48 -19.77
C ILE A 460 -7.84 8.63 -19.49
N ALA A 461 -7.74 9.72 -20.26
CA ALA A 461 -8.57 10.90 -20.07
C ALA A 461 -10.06 10.59 -20.27
N ASP A 462 -10.41 9.76 -21.26
CA ASP A 462 -11.79 9.34 -21.52
C ASP A 462 -12.38 8.55 -20.34
N ASN A 463 -11.61 7.60 -19.80
CA ASN A 463 -12.06 6.78 -18.67
C ASN A 463 -12.12 7.55 -17.35
N LEU A 464 -11.42 8.69 -17.26
CA LEU A 464 -11.46 9.61 -16.12
C LEU A 464 -12.37 10.83 -16.34
N HIS A 465 -13.04 10.90 -17.50
CA HIS A 465 -13.88 12.03 -17.93
C HIS A 465 -13.15 13.39 -17.96
N MET A 466 -11.84 13.37 -18.20
CA MET A 466 -11.04 14.59 -18.34
C MET A 466 -11.22 15.18 -19.75
N LYS A 467 -11.27 16.51 -19.84
CA LYS A 467 -11.57 17.22 -21.10
C LYS A 467 -10.34 17.71 -21.85
N ARG A 468 -9.16 17.66 -21.21
CA ARG A 468 -7.92 18.26 -21.70
C ARG A 468 -6.68 17.44 -21.35
N ILE A 469 -5.77 17.32 -22.31
CA ILE A 469 -4.44 16.72 -22.15
C ILE A 469 -3.39 17.72 -22.62
N VAL A 470 -2.23 17.75 -21.95
CA VAL A 470 -1.08 18.59 -22.27
C VAL A 470 0.13 17.66 -22.47
N ILE A 471 0.81 17.78 -23.62
CA ILE A 471 2.00 16.99 -23.94
C ILE A 471 3.06 17.92 -24.50
N SER A 472 4.24 17.96 -23.86
CA SER A 472 5.36 18.78 -24.33
C SER A 472 6.17 18.06 -25.41
N ALA A 473 6.85 18.82 -26.28
CA ALA A 473 7.90 18.31 -27.16
C ALA A 473 9.02 17.60 -26.36
N TYR A 474 9.26 18.02 -25.12
CA TYR A 474 10.23 17.39 -24.20
C TYR A 474 9.65 16.23 -23.38
N SER A 475 8.47 15.70 -23.73
CA SER A 475 7.77 14.65 -22.96
C SER A 475 8.64 13.45 -22.60
N SER A 476 9.53 13.01 -23.49
CA SER A 476 10.46 11.89 -23.24
C SER A 476 11.71 12.25 -22.44
N PHE A 477 11.90 13.53 -22.10
CA PHE A 477 13.00 14.08 -21.30
C PHE A 477 12.46 14.93 -20.13
N LEU A 478 11.17 14.78 -19.77
CA LEU A 478 10.51 15.74 -18.90
C LEU A 478 11.09 15.74 -17.48
N SER A 479 11.59 14.59 -17.02
CA SER A 479 12.34 14.49 -15.76
C SER A 479 13.57 15.39 -15.79
N ALA A 480 14.48 15.22 -16.77
CA ALA A 480 15.64 16.09 -16.97
C ALA A 480 15.26 17.59 -17.14
N TYR A 481 14.15 17.88 -17.84
CA TYR A 481 13.62 19.24 -17.93
C TYR A 481 13.20 19.79 -16.55
N GLY A 482 12.56 18.98 -15.73
CA GLY A 482 12.18 19.32 -14.36
C GLY A 482 13.37 19.64 -13.47
N LEU A 483 14.48 18.90 -13.60
CA LEU A 483 15.74 19.20 -12.90
C LEU A 483 16.21 20.65 -13.16
N GLY A 484 16.09 21.11 -14.40
CA GLY A 484 16.44 22.49 -14.78
C GLY A 484 15.48 23.56 -14.27
N ASN A 485 14.28 23.17 -13.83
CA ASN A 485 13.28 24.06 -13.25
C ASN A 485 13.19 23.94 -11.72
N SER A 486 13.97 23.03 -11.11
CA SER A 486 14.00 22.83 -9.66
C SER A 486 14.89 23.85 -8.97
N LEU A 487 14.48 24.24 -7.75
CA LEU A 487 15.23 25.13 -6.88
C LEU A 487 15.90 24.35 -5.77
N LYS A 488 16.98 24.90 -5.21
CA LYS A 488 17.56 24.37 -3.98
C LYS A 488 16.52 24.40 -2.87
N LYS A 489 16.36 23.28 -2.17
CA LYS A 489 15.37 23.10 -1.11
C LYS A 489 15.98 22.34 0.06
N HIS A 490 15.77 22.86 1.25
CA HIS A 490 16.06 22.15 2.49
C HIS A 490 14.76 21.97 3.29
N THR A 491 14.59 20.77 3.83
CA THR A 491 13.40 20.41 4.63
C THR A 491 13.86 19.81 5.94
N ASN A 492 13.38 20.36 7.04
CA ASN A 492 13.48 19.74 8.36
C ASN A 492 12.10 19.62 8.99
N GLN A 493 11.92 18.60 9.83
CA GLN A 493 10.68 18.32 10.53
C GLN A 493 10.95 18.07 12.01
N LYS A 494 9.96 18.38 12.86
CA LYS A 494 10.02 18.12 14.29
C LYS A 494 8.65 17.64 14.80
N THR A 495 8.64 16.46 15.42
CA THR A 495 7.48 15.95 16.15
C THR A 495 7.30 16.73 17.44
N LEU A 496 6.08 17.17 17.73
CA LEU A 496 5.72 17.98 18.90
C LEU A 496 4.73 17.25 19.83
N LEU A 497 3.68 16.63 19.27
CA LEU A 497 2.58 16.01 20.03
C LEU A 497 1.91 16.96 21.05
N LEU A 498 1.77 18.24 20.69
CA LEU A 498 1.22 19.28 21.57
C LEU A 498 -0.24 19.61 21.22
N GLU A 499 -1.09 19.80 22.23
CA GLU A 499 -2.46 20.30 22.03
C GLU A 499 -2.44 21.76 21.51
N VAL A 500 -3.36 22.11 20.61
CA VAL A 500 -3.53 23.48 20.09
C VAL A 500 -4.16 24.38 21.16
N THR A 501 -3.32 24.90 22.06
CA THR A 501 -3.69 25.81 23.15
C THR A 501 -2.84 27.08 23.12
N ASN A 502 -3.30 28.16 23.77
CA ASN A 502 -2.55 29.42 23.84
C ASN A 502 -1.15 29.24 24.46
N ASN A 503 -1.01 28.36 25.45
CA ASN A 503 0.28 28.08 26.11
C ASN A 503 1.26 27.40 25.15
N ASN A 504 0.80 26.41 24.37
CA ASN A 504 1.65 25.62 23.48
C ASN A 504 2.04 26.36 22.19
N ILE A 505 1.28 27.38 21.77
CA ILE A 505 1.62 28.17 20.56
C ILE A 505 2.99 28.84 20.68
N LYS A 506 3.41 29.28 21.87
CA LYS A 506 4.74 29.86 22.09
C LYS A 506 5.84 28.85 21.78
N GLU A 507 5.73 27.63 22.31
CA GLU A 507 6.67 26.55 22.07
C GLU A 507 6.73 26.13 20.59
N ILE A 508 5.57 26.07 19.92
CA ILE A 508 5.47 25.81 18.49
C ILE A 508 6.24 26.87 17.69
N ARG A 509 6.05 28.16 18.00
CA ARG A 509 6.78 29.26 17.32
C ARG A 509 8.28 29.16 17.56
N THR A 510 8.73 28.92 18.79
CA THR A 510 10.15 28.72 19.10
C THR A 510 10.74 27.55 18.29
N THR A 511 10.00 26.45 18.16
CA THR A 511 10.43 25.31 17.35
C THR A 511 10.56 25.70 15.87
N ILE A 512 9.60 26.43 15.32
CA ILE A 512 9.62 26.89 13.93
C ILE A 512 10.81 27.83 13.67
N GLU A 513 11.10 28.76 14.59
CA GLU A 513 12.27 29.65 14.48
C GLU A 513 13.59 28.86 14.53
N ALA A 514 13.71 27.88 15.43
CA ALA A 514 14.87 27.00 15.48
C ALA A 514 15.06 26.21 14.16
N LEU A 515 13.97 25.73 13.55
CA LEU A 515 13.99 25.11 12.23
C LEU A 515 14.40 26.10 11.13
N LYS A 516 13.93 27.36 11.19
CA LYS A 516 14.32 28.42 10.22
C LYS A 516 15.82 28.67 10.28
N SER A 517 16.38 28.87 11.48
CA SER A 517 17.82 29.05 11.67
C SER A 517 18.62 27.86 11.15
N LYS A 518 18.17 26.63 11.46
CA LYS A 518 18.83 25.39 11.01
C LYS A 518 18.81 25.24 9.47
N ASN A 519 17.68 25.50 8.84
CA ASN A 519 17.55 25.42 7.38
C ASN A 519 18.45 26.45 6.68
N SER A 520 18.47 27.69 7.17
CA SER A 520 19.18 28.82 6.56
C SER A 520 20.70 28.62 6.47
N ILE A 521 21.31 27.82 7.34
CA ILE A 521 22.74 27.48 7.29
C ILE A 521 23.13 26.76 5.98
N ASN A 522 22.16 26.10 5.32
CA ASN A 522 22.40 25.35 4.08
C ASN A 522 22.37 26.22 2.80
N PHE A 523 22.18 27.53 2.94
CA PHE A 523 22.08 28.46 1.82
C PHE A 523 23.15 29.54 1.91
N GLU A 524 23.71 29.95 0.76
CA GLU A 524 24.51 31.17 0.68
C GLU A 524 23.60 32.40 0.88
N LYS A 525 24.14 33.60 1.20
CA LYS A 525 23.39 34.85 1.50
C LYS A 525 22.46 35.29 0.34
N GLN A 526 21.39 34.57 0.12
CA GLN A 526 20.38 34.74 -0.91
C GLN A 526 19.02 35.03 -0.27
N LYS A 527 18.08 35.54 -1.05
CA LYS A 527 16.71 35.75 -0.58
C LYS A 527 16.01 34.39 -0.45
N LEU A 528 15.68 34.01 0.78
CA LEU A 528 15.04 32.73 1.11
C LEU A 528 13.53 32.88 1.26
N THR A 529 12.79 31.85 0.88
CA THR A 529 11.36 31.71 1.18
C THR A 529 11.17 30.54 2.13
N HIS A 530 10.40 30.75 3.21
CA HIS A 530 10.06 29.70 4.18
C HIS A 530 8.58 29.32 4.04
N SER A 531 8.28 28.02 4.09
CA SER A 531 6.91 27.49 4.13
C SER A 531 6.77 26.48 5.25
N THR A 532 5.83 26.74 6.16
CA THR A 532 5.54 25.87 7.31
C THR A 532 4.33 25.01 7.02
N ILE A 533 4.48 23.70 7.24
CA ILE A 533 3.41 22.70 7.12
C ILE A 533 3.14 22.14 8.52
N PHE A 534 1.89 22.23 8.95
CA PHE A 534 1.41 21.65 10.20
C PHE A 534 0.73 20.31 9.92
N TYR A 535 1.05 19.32 10.73
CA TYR A 535 0.39 18.02 10.76
C TYR A 535 -0.50 17.98 12.00
N LEU A 536 -1.79 18.24 11.80
CA LEU A 536 -2.79 18.36 12.86
C LEU A 536 -3.70 17.14 12.86
N LYS A 537 -4.03 16.62 14.04
CA LYS A 537 -4.94 15.48 14.19
C LYS A 537 -5.82 15.68 15.41
N TYR A 538 -7.00 15.07 15.43
CA TYR A 538 -7.75 14.97 16.67
C TYR A 538 -7.00 14.03 17.64
N PHE A 539 -7.06 14.28 18.94
CA PHE A 539 -6.44 13.43 19.95
C PHE A 539 -6.96 11.99 19.82
N GLY A 540 -6.07 11.01 19.95
CA GLY A 540 -6.40 9.59 19.71
C GLY A 540 -6.61 9.21 18.25
N THR A 541 -6.40 10.12 17.29
CA THR A 541 -6.39 9.80 15.86
C THR A 541 -4.96 9.74 15.34
N GLU A 542 -4.66 8.81 14.42
CA GLU A 542 -3.29 8.60 13.93
C GLU A 542 -2.88 9.35 12.67
N GLN A 543 -3.82 9.64 11.77
CA GLN A 543 -3.48 10.31 10.52
C GLN A 543 -3.65 11.81 10.67
N PRO A 544 -2.56 12.59 10.64
CA PRO A 544 -2.67 14.02 10.62
C PRO A 544 -3.14 14.50 9.26
N LEU A 545 -3.90 15.59 9.26
CA LEU A 545 -4.09 16.44 8.11
C LEU A 545 -2.91 17.40 8.01
N SER A 546 -2.16 17.30 6.91
CA SER A 546 -1.13 18.27 6.58
C SER A 546 -1.78 19.54 6.02
N MET A 547 -1.41 20.71 6.54
CA MET A 547 -1.83 21.99 5.99
C MET A 547 -0.70 23.01 6.06
N ARG A 548 -0.48 23.74 4.96
CA ARG A 548 0.42 24.89 4.95
C ARG A 548 -0.20 26.03 5.74
N VAL A 549 0.59 26.62 6.63
CA VAL A 549 0.18 27.67 7.56
C VAL A 549 1.12 28.86 7.36
N THR A 550 0.57 30.04 7.15
CA THR A 550 1.36 31.29 7.13
C THR A 550 1.66 31.75 8.54
N GLU A 551 2.68 32.61 8.74
CA GLU A 551 3.04 33.11 10.07
C GLU A 551 1.85 33.75 10.81
N ALA A 552 1.03 34.52 10.08
CA ALA A 552 -0.19 35.15 10.62
C ALA A 552 -1.30 34.15 10.99
N GLU A 553 -1.26 32.93 10.44
CA GLU A 553 -2.23 31.87 10.77
C GLU A 553 -1.82 31.02 11.99
N ILE A 554 -0.62 31.22 12.56
CA ILE A 554 -0.13 30.48 13.74
C ILE A 554 -0.76 31.06 15.01
N GLU A 555 -2.08 30.87 15.12
CA GLU A 555 -2.92 31.23 16.25
C GLU A 555 -3.99 30.15 16.45
N VAL A 556 -4.40 29.93 17.71
CA VAL A 556 -5.34 28.85 18.08
C VAL A 556 -6.60 28.85 17.22
N LYS A 557 -7.29 29.99 17.12
CA LYS A 557 -8.56 30.09 16.37
C LYS A 557 -8.39 29.81 14.87
N SER A 558 -7.28 30.26 14.27
CA SER A 558 -7.02 30.08 12.83
C SER A 558 -6.67 28.63 12.50
N LEU A 559 -5.78 28.02 13.30
CA LEU A 559 -5.38 26.63 13.14
C LEU A 559 -6.58 25.68 13.26
N ILE A 560 -7.40 25.85 14.31
CA ILE A 560 -8.60 25.03 14.53
C ILE A 560 -9.57 25.14 13.35
N ARG A 561 -9.97 26.36 12.96
CA ARG A 561 -10.93 26.57 11.87
C ARG A 561 -10.44 25.97 10.55
N LYS A 562 -9.16 26.15 10.23
CA LYS A 562 -8.58 25.65 8.98
C LYS A 562 -8.46 24.12 8.99
N PHE A 563 -8.10 23.53 10.12
CA PHE A 563 -8.13 22.07 10.32
C PHE A 563 -9.54 21.51 10.17
N GLU A 564 -10.53 22.04 10.90
CA GLU A 564 -11.93 21.58 10.85
C GLU A 564 -12.53 21.69 9.46
N ARG A 565 -12.28 22.80 8.75
CA ARG A 565 -12.75 22.96 7.36
C ARG A 565 -12.17 21.88 6.44
N ASN A 566 -10.87 21.61 6.55
CA ASN A 566 -10.21 20.57 5.74
C ASN A 566 -10.70 19.16 6.15
N HIS A 567 -10.88 18.92 7.44
CA HIS A 567 -11.39 17.67 7.99
C HIS A 567 -12.81 17.37 7.52
N LYS A 568 -13.74 18.33 7.63
CA LYS A 568 -15.12 18.18 7.15
C LYS A 568 -15.18 17.97 5.63
N LYS A 569 -14.32 18.63 4.86
CA LYS A 569 -14.24 18.44 3.40
C LYS A 569 -13.79 17.02 3.02
N LEU A 570 -12.79 16.48 3.72
CA LEU A 570 -12.22 15.17 3.41
C LEU A 570 -13.05 14.01 3.97
N PHE A 571 -13.63 14.18 5.17
CA PHE A 571 -14.25 13.08 5.93
C PHE A 571 -15.74 13.25 6.17
N GLY A 572 -16.31 14.43 5.89
CA GLY A 572 -17.75 14.69 6.04
C GLY A 572 -18.21 14.97 7.47
N TYR A 573 -17.33 14.90 8.49
CA TYR A 573 -17.67 15.11 9.90
C TYR A 573 -16.64 15.97 10.65
N LEU A 574 -16.99 16.39 11.87
CA LEU A 574 -16.13 17.06 12.85
C LEU A 574 -16.16 16.28 14.17
N SER A 575 -15.10 16.36 14.97
CA SER A 575 -15.03 15.75 16.30
C SER A 575 -14.92 16.83 17.38
N SER A 576 -15.47 16.57 18.57
CA SER A 576 -15.32 17.41 19.77
C SER A 576 -13.99 17.17 20.52
N LYS A 577 -13.15 16.23 20.05
CA LYS A 577 -11.85 15.95 20.66
C LYS A 577 -10.89 17.12 20.52
N LYS A 578 -9.91 17.15 21.43
CA LYS A 578 -8.76 18.06 21.37
C LYS A 578 -8.01 17.92 20.05
N ILE A 579 -7.46 19.01 19.53
CA ILE A 579 -6.63 18.98 18.31
C ILE A 579 -5.16 19.02 18.74
N ILE A 580 -4.36 18.11 18.19
CA ILE A 580 -2.94 17.92 18.48
C ILE A 580 -2.13 18.31 17.25
N VAL A 581 -1.10 19.13 17.44
CA VAL A 581 0.02 19.32 16.51
C VAL A 581 0.95 18.13 16.67
N GLU A 582 0.84 17.15 15.77
CA GLU A 582 1.72 15.99 15.79
C GLU A 582 3.13 16.38 15.39
N MET A 583 3.26 17.14 14.30
CA MET A 583 4.54 17.51 13.72
C MET A 583 4.44 18.85 12.99
N VAL A 584 5.56 19.57 12.95
CA VAL A 584 5.77 20.71 12.05
C VAL A 584 6.89 20.38 11.08
N GLN A 585 6.70 20.73 9.81
CA GLN A 585 7.71 20.64 8.76
C GLN A 585 7.98 22.05 8.22
N LEU A 586 9.25 22.40 8.09
CA LEU A 586 9.68 23.66 7.52
C LEU A 586 10.43 23.41 6.20
N GLU A 587 9.92 23.98 5.12
CA GLU A 587 10.57 24.03 3.82
C GLU A 587 11.24 25.39 3.64
N THR A 588 12.48 25.39 3.17
CA THR A 588 13.21 26.61 2.80
C THR A 588 13.73 26.46 1.40
N THR A 589 13.45 27.45 0.56
CA THR A 589 13.82 27.48 -0.87
C THR A 589 14.48 28.79 -1.23
N GLU A 590 15.41 28.76 -2.17
CA GLU A 590 15.95 29.97 -2.80
C GLU A 590 14.88 30.68 -3.65
N SER A 591 15.04 31.99 -3.83
CA SER A 591 14.18 32.77 -4.74
C SER A 591 14.44 32.40 -6.21
N SER A 592 13.40 32.48 -7.04
CA SER A 592 13.28 31.87 -8.38
C SER A 592 14.50 31.99 -9.32
N VAL A 593 14.78 30.91 -10.04
CA VAL A 593 15.56 30.90 -11.28
C VAL A 593 14.59 31.12 -12.46
N GLY A 594 14.87 32.09 -13.34
CA GLY A 594 14.04 32.37 -14.51
C GLY A 594 14.08 31.25 -15.56
N ASN A 595 13.04 31.17 -16.40
CA ASN A 595 12.96 30.22 -17.52
C ASN A 595 14.20 30.30 -18.44
N LEU A 596 14.97 29.22 -18.52
CA LEU A 596 16.24 29.19 -19.28
C LEU A 596 16.10 28.76 -20.75
N ILE A 597 15.10 27.92 -21.08
CA ILE A 597 14.88 27.41 -22.45
C ILE A 597 13.92 28.31 -23.23
N LYS A 598 14.38 28.84 -24.37
CA LYS A 598 13.56 29.57 -25.35
C LYS A 598 12.69 28.59 -26.18
N ASN A 599 11.50 29.02 -26.58
CA ASN A 599 10.62 28.23 -27.45
C ASN A 599 11.17 28.20 -28.88
N ILE A 600 11.15 27.04 -29.53
CA ILE A 600 11.49 26.89 -30.95
C ILE A 600 10.19 27.12 -31.74
N ARG A 601 10.14 28.17 -32.55
CA ARG A 601 9.03 28.39 -33.49
C ARG A 601 9.33 27.68 -34.79
N SER A 602 8.41 26.85 -35.25
CA SER A 602 8.45 26.14 -36.54
C SER A 602 7.16 26.43 -37.29
N THR A 603 7.28 26.72 -38.58
CA THR A 603 6.16 27.10 -39.46
C THR A 603 6.16 26.17 -40.68
N SER A 604 5.54 25.00 -40.56
CA SER A 604 4.99 24.21 -41.68
C SER A 604 4.45 22.89 -41.15
N LYS A 605 3.31 22.42 -41.68
CA LYS A 605 2.76 21.08 -41.44
C LYS A 605 3.45 20.05 -42.32
N LYS A 606 4.25 19.15 -41.77
CA LYS A 606 4.79 18.01 -42.54
C LYS A 606 4.05 16.72 -42.19
N LYS A 607 3.05 16.36 -43.03
CA LYS A 607 2.50 15.00 -43.05
C LYS A 607 3.60 14.05 -43.52
N LEU A 608 3.86 13.00 -42.75
CA LEU A 608 4.88 11.99 -43.03
C LEU A 608 4.31 10.82 -43.85
N GLY A 609 3.06 10.46 -43.61
CA GLY A 609 2.38 9.34 -44.28
C GLY A 609 0.98 9.08 -43.73
N ASP A 610 0.42 7.92 -44.07
CA ASP A 610 -0.87 7.42 -43.59
C ASP A 610 -0.69 5.99 -43.03
N THR A 611 -1.54 5.62 -42.07
CA THR A 611 -1.61 4.26 -41.51
C THR A 611 -3.06 3.90 -41.15
N ASN A 612 -3.31 2.66 -40.77
CA ASN A 612 -4.57 2.24 -40.17
C ASN A 612 -4.36 2.02 -38.67
N ILE A 613 -5.25 2.58 -37.84
CA ILE A 613 -5.26 2.36 -36.40
C ILE A 613 -6.58 1.73 -35.97
N TYR A 614 -6.54 0.85 -34.97
CA TYR A 614 -7.73 0.33 -34.33
C TYR A 614 -8.16 1.26 -33.19
N THR A 615 -9.35 1.85 -33.30
CA THR A 615 -9.89 2.83 -32.35
C THR A 615 -11.41 2.72 -32.34
N MET A 616 -12.04 2.92 -31.17
CA MET A 616 -13.51 2.84 -31.04
C MET A 616 -14.08 1.53 -31.62
N GLY A 617 -13.39 0.40 -31.40
CA GLY A 617 -13.83 -0.92 -31.85
C GLY A 617 -13.78 -1.17 -33.36
N SER A 618 -13.05 -0.36 -34.14
CA SER A 618 -12.93 -0.56 -35.60
C SER A 618 -11.58 -0.03 -36.13
N TRP A 619 -11.16 -0.54 -37.28
CA TRP A 619 -10.00 0.00 -38.01
C TRP A 619 -10.37 1.30 -38.72
N LYS A 620 -9.56 2.34 -38.55
CA LYS A 620 -9.73 3.65 -39.19
C LYS A 620 -8.42 4.14 -39.79
N LYS A 621 -8.51 4.84 -40.93
CA LYS A 621 -7.36 5.52 -41.55
C LYS A 621 -6.92 6.72 -40.69
N ALA A 622 -5.63 6.85 -40.46
CA ALA A 622 -5.03 7.90 -39.64
C ALA A 622 -3.80 8.50 -40.34
N GLY A 623 -3.69 9.83 -40.34
CA GLY A 623 -2.49 10.51 -40.83
C GLY A 623 -1.36 10.49 -39.80
N ILE A 624 -0.12 10.40 -40.26
CA ILE A 624 1.10 10.51 -39.44
C ILE A 624 1.74 11.87 -39.69
N TYR A 625 2.02 12.61 -38.62
CA TYR A 625 2.55 13.98 -38.65
C TYR A 625 3.80 14.10 -37.78
N ASN A 626 4.72 14.98 -38.19
CA ASN A 626 5.92 15.29 -37.40
C ASN A 626 5.58 16.35 -36.33
N ILE A 627 5.87 16.06 -35.05
CA ILE A 627 5.60 16.97 -33.90
C ILE A 627 6.34 18.32 -34.05
N ASP A 628 7.60 18.28 -34.47
CA ASP A 628 8.49 19.45 -34.56
C ASP A 628 8.07 20.39 -35.72
N LYS A 629 7.25 19.88 -36.64
CA LYS A 629 6.66 20.58 -37.79
C LYS A 629 5.14 20.57 -37.70
N PHE A 630 4.59 20.81 -36.51
CA PHE A 630 3.16 20.99 -36.29
C PHE A 630 2.89 22.46 -35.95
N ASP A 631 1.88 23.06 -36.60
CA ASP A 631 1.55 24.50 -36.51
C ASP A 631 0.64 24.80 -35.29
N CYS A 632 0.77 25.99 -34.71
CA CYS A 632 -0.04 26.46 -33.57
C CYS A 632 -1.43 26.97 -33.95
N HIS A 633 -1.74 27.11 -35.23
CA HIS A 633 -3.04 27.64 -35.68
C HIS A 633 -3.98 26.60 -36.29
N GLU A 634 -3.58 25.33 -36.39
CA GLU A 634 -4.39 24.28 -37.01
C GLU A 634 -4.86 23.18 -36.04
N ASP A 635 -6.14 22.83 -36.15
CA ASP A 635 -6.75 21.72 -35.44
C ASP A 635 -6.56 20.41 -36.20
N LEU A 636 -5.86 19.44 -35.59
CA LEU A 636 -5.79 18.08 -36.10
C LEU A 636 -6.82 17.20 -35.38
N SER A 637 -7.91 16.87 -36.07
CA SER A 637 -8.89 15.90 -35.57
C SER A 637 -8.35 14.47 -35.62
N GLY A 638 -8.53 13.72 -34.53
CA GLY A 638 -8.28 12.27 -34.52
C GLY A 638 -9.31 11.48 -35.36
N PRO A 639 -8.97 10.27 -35.83
CA PRO A 639 -7.75 9.50 -35.52
C PRO A 639 -6.49 10.00 -36.24
N ALA A 640 -5.41 10.25 -35.50
CA ALA A 640 -4.12 10.67 -36.05
C ALA A 640 -2.95 10.29 -35.15
N ILE A 641 -1.74 10.25 -35.71
CA ILE A 641 -0.49 10.05 -34.96
C ILE A 641 0.42 11.26 -35.15
N LEU A 642 0.89 11.82 -34.05
CA LEU A 642 1.95 12.84 -34.02
C LEU A 642 3.21 12.17 -33.45
N LEU A 643 4.32 12.19 -34.18
CA LEU A 643 5.58 11.58 -33.71
C LEU A 643 6.82 12.42 -34.02
N ASN A 644 7.88 12.18 -33.26
CA ASN A 644 9.25 12.57 -33.59
C ASN A 644 10.20 11.42 -33.20
N GLN A 645 11.51 11.67 -33.16
CA GLN A 645 12.49 10.63 -32.83
C GLN A 645 12.32 10.04 -31.43
N TYR A 646 11.66 10.76 -30.52
CA TYR A 646 11.60 10.41 -29.09
C TYR A 646 10.19 10.05 -28.60
N SER A 647 9.13 10.57 -29.23
CA SER A 647 7.76 10.47 -28.73
C SER A 647 6.75 10.07 -29.81
N THR A 648 5.71 9.36 -29.40
CA THR A 648 4.54 9.02 -30.22
C THR A 648 3.27 9.38 -29.45
N ILE A 649 2.47 10.27 -30.02
CA ILE A 649 1.18 10.73 -29.48
C ILE A 649 0.07 10.21 -30.38
N VAL A 650 -0.86 9.46 -29.79
CA VAL A 650 -2.06 8.96 -30.48
C VAL A 650 -3.21 9.89 -30.17
N VAL A 651 -3.75 10.55 -31.21
CA VAL A 651 -4.96 11.37 -31.11
C VAL A 651 -6.15 10.47 -31.44
N GLU A 652 -6.83 9.96 -30.42
CA GLU A 652 -7.97 9.04 -30.58
C GLU A 652 -9.17 9.72 -31.25
N GLY A 653 -10.09 8.90 -31.78
CA GLY A 653 -11.38 9.39 -32.27
C GLY A 653 -12.13 10.19 -31.20
N GLY A 654 -12.63 11.38 -31.58
CA GLY A 654 -13.32 12.28 -30.65
C GLY A 654 -12.42 13.27 -29.90
N TRP A 655 -11.12 13.27 -30.20
CA TRP A 655 -10.15 14.27 -29.72
C TRP A 655 -9.66 15.18 -30.87
N THR A 656 -9.23 16.39 -30.53
CA THR A 656 -8.52 17.30 -31.44
C THR A 656 -7.19 17.70 -30.83
N ALA A 657 -6.14 17.79 -31.64
CA ALA A 657 -4.82 18.27 -31.23
C ALA A 657 -4.55 19.68 -31.79
N GLN A 658 -4.01 20.55 -30.95
CA GLN A 658 -3.53 21.89 -31.30
C GLN A 658 -2.17 22.13 -30.63
N LYS A 659 -1.32 22.99 -31.20
CA LYS A 659 -0.11 23.46 -30.52
C LYS A 659 -0.35 24.81 -29.87
N ASP A 660 0.01 24.99 -28.61
CA ASP A 660 -0.13 26.27 -27.94
C ASP A 660 1.10 27.18 -28.13
N ASN A 661 1.02 28.40 -27.61
CA ASN A 661 2.12 29.38 -27.67
C ASN A 661 3.37 28.97 -26.87
N ALA A 662 3.26 27.94 -26.03
CA ALA A 662 4.34 27.37 -25.25
C ALA A 662 4.99 26.15 -25.93
N ASP A 663 4.62 25.86 -27.18
CA ASP A 663 5.08 24.73 -27.98
C ASP A 663 4.58 23.36 -27.47
N ASN A 664 3.55 23.36 -26.62
CA ASN A 664 2.92 22.15 -26.12
C ASN A 664 1.77 21.70 -27.04
N ILE A 665 1.61 20.39 -27.20
CA ILE A 665 0.45 19.79 -27.85
C ILE A 665 -0.68 19.68 -26.82
N ILE A 666 -1.79 20.36 -27.10
CA ILE A 666 -3.01 20.34 -26.30
C ILE A 666 -4.03 19.45 -27.00
N LEU A 667 -4.48 18.39 -26.33
CA LEU A 667 -5.58 17.56 -26.81
C LEU A 667 -6.87 17.96 -26.10
N MET A 668 -7.93 18.21 -26.87
CA MET A 668 -9.24 18.63 -26.36
C MET A 668 -10.32 17.63 -26.77
N LYS A 669 -11.22 17.29 -25.83
CA LYS A 669 -12.35 16.40 -26.10
C LYS A 669 -13.45 17.13 -26.90
N LYS A 670 -13.98 16.52 -27.96
CA LYS A 670 -15.11 17.07 -28.73
C LYS A 670 -16.42 17.03 -27.92
N LYS A 671 -17.22 18.11 -27.96
CA LYS A 671 -18.46 18.29 -27.17
C LYS A 671 -19.57 17.25 -27.41
N ASN A 672 -19.56 16.49 -28.52
CA ASN A 672 -20.60 15.53 -28.91
C ASN A 672 -20.07 14.13 -29.29
N SER A 673 -19.03 13.61 -28.63
CA SER A 673 -18.61 12.23 -28.88
C SER A 673 -19.65 11.24 -28.34
N LYS A 674 -20.25 10.41 -29.21
CA LYS A 674 -21.09 9.27 -28.79
C LYS A 674 -20.30 8.40 -27.79
N LYS A 675 -20.96 7.95 -26.71
CA LYS A 675 -20.40 6.95 -25.79
C LYS A 675 -20.15 5.66 -26.57
N ASP A 676 -18.97 5.07 -26.40
CA ASP A 676 -18.63 3.80 -27.04
C ASP A 676 -19.63 2.70 -26.64
N THR A 677 -20.24 2.07 -27.63
CA THR A 677 -21.05 0.86 -27.47
C THR A 677 -20.11 -0.34 -27.42
N TYR A 678 -20.00 -0.98 -26.26
CA TYR A 678 -19.11 -2.14 -26.05
C TYR A 678 -19.83 -3.46 -26.32
N THR A 679 -19.09 -4.46 -26.81
CA THR A 679 -19.59 -5.82 -27.03
C THR A 679 -19.80 -6.53 -25.69
N ASN A 680 -21.03 -7.03 -25.46
CA ASN A 680 -21.53 -7.47 -24.14
C ASN A 680 -20.91 -8.77 -23.58
N ASN A 681 -20.17 -9.56 -24.39
CA ASN A 681 -19.88 -10.96 -24.07
C ASN A 681 -18.41 -11.38 -23.88
N SER A 682 -17.43 -10.48 -23.94
CA SER A 682 -16.01 -10.87 -23.86
C SER A 682 -15.50 -11.15 -22.45
N SER A 683 -14.45 -11.98 -22.34
CA SER A 683 -13.63 -12.19 -21.13
C SER A 683 -13.01 -10.88 -20.60
N VAL A 684 -12.83 -9.88 -21.46
CA VAL A 684 -12.38 -8.52 -21.13
C VAL A 684 -13.33 -7.86 -20.13
N MET A 685 -14.65 -7.92 -20.37
CA MET A 685 -15.64 -7.27 -19.51
C MET A 685 -15.68 -7.87 -18.10
N LEU A 686 -15.44 -9.17 -17.98
CA LEU A 686 -15.36 -9.84 -16.68
C LEU A 686 -14.24 -9.25 -15.81
N GLU A 687 -13.07 -9.04 -16.41
CA GLU A 687 -11.91 -8.51 -15.70
C GLU A 687 -12.07 -7.02 -15.35
N VAL A 688 -12.63 -6.23 -16.26
CA VAL A 688 -12.97 -4.82 -16.00
C VAL A 688 -13.89 -4.71 -14.78
N PHE A 689 -15.00 -5.46 -14.76
CA PHE A 689 -15.97 -5.40 -13.66
C PHE A 689 -15.42 -5.96 -12.34
N ASN A 690 -14.59 -7.00 -12.39
CA ASN A 690 -13.90 -7.48 -11.19
C ASN A 690 -13.08 -6.36 -10.55
N ASN A 691 -12.29 -5.67 -11.38
CA ASN A 691 -11.47 -4.55 -10.96
C ASN A 691 -12.29 -3.35 -10.46
N LEU A 692 -13.45 -3.09 -11.05
CA LEU A 692 -14.35 -2.02 -10.61
C LEU A 692 -14.98 -2.31 -9.25
N PHE A 693 -15.54 -3.51 -9.02
CA PHE A 693 -16.18 -3.83 -7.74
C PHE A 693 -15.17 -3.95 -6.58
N MET A 694 -13.98 -4.48 -6.84
CA MET A 694 -12.89 -4.47 -5.86
C MET A 694 -12.50 -3.04 -5.49
N SER A 695 -12.39 -2.15 -6.48
CA SER A 695 -12.07 -0.73 -6.24
C SER A 695 -13.11 -0.02 -5.39
N VAL A 696 -14.41 -0.37 -5.51
CA VAL A 696 -15.46 0.16 -4.62
C VAL A 696 -15.16 -0.25 -3.17
N ALA A 697 -14.93 -1.54 -2.91
CA ALA A 697 -14.69 -2.04 -1.56
C ALA A 697 -13.39 -1.50 -0.95
N GLU A 698 -12.32 -1.37 -1.73
CA GLU A 698 -11.06 -0.75 -1.32
C GLU A 698 -11.25 0.72 -0.96
N THR A 699 -11.98 1.49 -1.78
CA THR A 699 -12.26 2.91 -1.52
C THR A 699 -13.09 3.08 -0.24
N MET A 700 -14.08 2.20 0.01
CA MET A 700 -14.80 2.18 1.28
C MET A 700 -13.84 1.93 2.46
N GLY A 701 -12.91 0.99 2.32
CA GLY A 701 -11.91 0.67 3.35
C GLY A 701 -10.94 1.81 3.62
N GLU A 702 -10.49 2.52 2.58
CA GLU A 702 -9.67 3.72 2.72
C GLU A 702 -10.41 4.83 3.48
N THR A 703 -11.69 5.05 3.19
CA THR A 703 -12.53 5.99 3.95
C THR A 703 -12.60 5.56 5.42
N LEU A 704 -12.96 4.30 5.70
CA LEU A 704 -13.11 3.79 7.07
C LEU A 704 -11.82 3.94 7.88
N LYS A 705 -10.67 3.54 7.31
CA LYS A 705 -9.36 3.68 7.95
C LYS A 705 -9.04 5.13 8.34
N ARG A 706 -9.43 6.09 7.49
CA ARG A 706 -9.13 7.51 7.72
C ARG A 706 -10.05 8.12 8.78
N THR A 707 -11.32 7.73 8.80
CA THR A 707 -12.37 8.32 9.66
C THR A 707 -12.56 7.60 11.00
N ALA A 708 -12.11 6.35 11.13
CA ALA A 708 -12.19 5.62 12.38
C ALA A 708 -11.37 6.27 13.50
N SER A 709 -11.87 6.13 14.72
CA SER A 709 -11.28 6.68 15.93
C SER A 709 -10.54 5.65 16.79
N SER A 710 -10.89 4.36 16.70
CA SER A 710 -10.19 3.32 17.47
C SER A 710 -8.89 2.85 16.83
N VAL A 711 -7.91 2.48 17.67
CA VAL A 711 -6.62 1.88 17.26
C VAL A 711 -6.86 0.57 16.48
N ASN A 712 -7.88 -0.20 16.85
CA ASN A 712 -8.22 -1.49 16.22
C ASN A 712 -8.56 -1.35 14.74
N ILE A 713 -9.50 -0.46 14.39
CA ILE A 713 -9.89 -0.23 13.00
C ILE A 713 -8.79 0.54 12.26
N LYS A 714 -8.19 1.55 12.91
CA LYS A 714 -7.30 2.51 12.26
C LYS A 714 -5.87 2.01 12.02
N GLU A 715 -5.23 1.45 13.05
CA GLU A 715 -3.84 1.00 13.00
C GLU A 715 -3.74 -0.49 12.71
N ARG A 716 -4.53 -1.28 13.43
CA ARG A 716 -4.48 -2.73 13.34
C ARG A 716 -5.21 -3.26 12.09
N LEU A 717 -6.00 -2.41 11.44
CA LEU A 717 -6.78 -2.68 10.22
C LEU A 717 -7.80 -3.80 10.42
N ASP A 718 -8.39 -3.85 11.61
CA ASP A 718 -9.38 -4.88 11.98
C ASP A 718 -10.79 -4.49 11.49
N TYR A 719 -10.94 -4.44 10.16
CA TYR A 719 -12.21 -4.14 9.50
C TYR A 719 -12.32 -4.81 8.12
N SER A 720 -13.50 -4.82 7.52
CA SER A 720 -13.69 -5.26 6.13
C SER A 720 -14.85 -4.52 5.48
N CYS A 721 -14.74 -4.29 4.17
CA CYS A 721 -15.74 -3.61 3.36
C CYS A 721 -16.12 -4.52 2.18
N ALA A 722 -17.41 -4.57 1.84
CA ALA A 722 -17.90 -5.51 0.83
C ALA A 722 -19.11 -5.01 0.04
N VAL A 723 -19.20 -5.48 -1.20
CA VAL A 723 -20.28 -5.25 -2.16
C VAL A 723 -21.08 -6.53 -2.35
N PHE A 724 -22.40 -6.43 -2.29
CA PHE A 724 -23.32 -7.55 -2.40
C PHE A 724 -24.37 -7.31 -3.48
N ASP A 725 -24.80 -8.39 -4.13
CA ASP A 725 -25.93 -8.33 -5.07
C ASP A 725 -27.29 -8.15 -4.36
N LYS A 726 -28.36 -7.97 -5.14
CA LYS A 726 -29.73 -7.81 -4.61
C LYS A 726 -30.21 -8.95 -3.70
N GLY A 727 -29.61 -10.15 -3.81
CA GLY A 727 -29.92 -11.31 -2.98
C GLY A 727 -29.07 -11.39 -1.71
N GLY A 728 -28.23 -10.38 -1.45
CA GLY A 728 -27.30 -10.37 -0.33
C GLY A 728 -26.10 -11.31 -0.53
N ASN A 729 -25.77 -11.70 -1.76
CA ASN A 729 -24.61 -12.55 -2.00
C ASN A 729 -23.36 -11.71 -2.22
N LEU A 730 -22.25 -12.08 -1.56
CA LEU A 730 -20.97 -11.41 -1.68
C LEU A 730 -20.47 -11.45 -3.14
N VAL A 731 -20.12 -10.28 -3.68
CA VAL A 731 -19.58 -10.09 -5.05
C VAL A 731 -18.10 -9.72 -5.01
N ALA A 732 -17.73 -8.75 -4.16
CA ALA A 732 -16.36 -8.27 -4.00
C ALA A 732 -16.14 -7.73 -2.58
N ASN A 733 -14.90 -7.71 -2.11
CA ASN A 733 -14.51 -7.23 -0.79
C ASN A 733 -13.08 -6.68 -0.77
N ALA A 734 -12.77 -5.81 0.19
CA ALA A 734 -11.39 -5.47 0.54
C ALA A 734 -10.87 -6.50 1.57
N PRO A 735 -9.91 -7.36 1.20
CA PRO A 735 -9.46 -8.46 2.06
C PRO A 735 -8.47 -7.97 3.12
N HIS A 736 -8.95 -7.62 4.31
CA HIS A 736 -8.07 -7.30 5.45
C HIS A 736 -8.06 -8.42 6.49
N ILE A 737 -9.24 -8.86 6.96
CA ILE A 737 -9.38 -9.86 8.02
C ILE A 737 -10.18 -11.06 7.51
N PRO A 738 -9.58 -12.26 7.41
CA PRO A 738 -10.23 -13.44 6.84
C PRO A 738 -11.56 -13.84 7.49
N VAL A 739 -11.71 -13.70 8.81
CA VAL A 739 -12.92 -14.16 9.52
C VAL A 739 -14.18 -13.33 9.22
N HIS A 740 -14.00 -12.06 8.83
CA HIS A 740 -15.12 -11.23 8.34
C HIS A 740 -15.67 -11.75 7.00
N LEU A 741 -14.87 -12.51 6.26
CA LEU A 741 -15.14 -12.87 4.90
C LEU A 741 -16.10 -14.07 4.84
N GLY A 742 -17.26 -13.89 4.22
CA GLY A 742 -18.27 -14.95 4.08
C GLY A 742 -19.23 -15.13 5.26
N SER A 743 -19.09 -14.32 6.31
CA SER A 743 -20.08 -14.19 7.40
C SER A 743 -20.99 -12.97 7.22
N MET A 744 -20.50 -11.89 6.59
CA MET A 744 -21.30 -10.68 6.33
C MET A 744 -22.49 -10.89 5.37
N ASP A 745 -22.43 -11.85 4.45
CA ASP A 745 -23.56 -12.14 3.56
C ASP A 745 -24.75 -12.72 4.34
N ASP A 746 -24.50 -13.44 5.43
CA ASP A 746 -25.54 -13.95 6.31
C ASP A 746 -26.26 -12.82 7.05
N CYS A 747 -25.55 -11.75 7.46
CA CYS A 747 -26.17 -10.54 7.99
C CYS A 747 -27.21 -9.96 7.04
N ILE A 748 -26.82 -9.78 5.78
CA ILE A 748 -27.69 -9.17 4.77
C ILE A 748 -28.85 -10.10 4.43
N LYS A 749 -28.59 -11.41 4.27
CA LYS A 749 -29.64 -12.41 4.02
C LYS A 749 -30.64 -12.48 5.18
N LYS A 750 -30.20 -12.29 6.42
CA LYS A 750 -31.08 -12.25 7.60
C LYS A 750 -31.89 -10.96 7.66
N LEU A 751 -31.29 -9.80 7.31
CA LEU A 751 -32.03 -8.56 7.13
C LEU A 751 -33.13 -8.70 6.06
N ILE A 752 -32.81 -9.26 4.89
CA ILE A 752 -33.79 -9.52 3.82
C ILE A 752 -34.90 -10.46 4.32
N LYS A 753 -34.56 -11.53 5.04
CA LYS A 753 -35.53 -12.49 5.59
C LYS A 753 -36.41 -11.91 6.69
N SER A 754 -35.95 -10.87 7.40
CA SER A 754 -36.73 -10.20 8.46
C SER A 754 -37.99 -9.50 7.94
N ARG A 755 -38.06 -9.22 6.63
CA ARG A 755 -39.17 -8.51 5.96
C ARG A 755 -39.51 -7.15 6.59
N GLN A 756 -38.57 -6.55 7.33
CA GLN A 756 -38.72 -5.18 7.82
C GLN A 756 -38.90 -4.20 6.64
N LYS A 757 -39.70 -3.14 6.84
CA LYS A 757 -39.87 -2.10 5.82
C LYS A 757 -38.57 -1.30 5.66
N ILE A 758 -37.96 -1.38 4.47
CA ILE A 758 -36.72 -0.68 4.10
C ILE A 758 -37.07 0.45 3.13
N ASN A 759 -36.76 1.70 3.49
CA ASN A 759 -36.93 2.86 2.62
C ASN A 759 -35.59 3.35 2.07
N TYR A 760 -35.66 4.18 1.02
CA TYR A 760 -34.48 4.87 0.51
C TYR A 760 -33.78 5.69 1.61
N GLY A 761 -32.49 5.45 1.77
CA GLY A 761 -31.68 6.12 2.79
C GLY A 761 -31.82 5.54 4.19
N ASP A 762 -32.30 4.30 4.36
CA ASP A 762 -32.24 3.60 5.66
C ASP A 762 -30.88 2.87 5.81
N ILE A 763 -30.32 2.80 7.03
CA ILE A 763 -29.11 2.00 7.36
C ILE A 763 -29.34 1.20 8.65
N PHE A 764 -28.76 0.00 8.70
CA PHE A 764 -28.94 -0.97 9.77
C PHE A 764 -27.61 -1.35 10.45
N ILE A 765 -27.64 -1.63 11.75
CA ILE A 765 -26.52 -2.15 12.56
C ILE A 765 -26.80 -3.59 13.00
N ASN A 766 -25.76 -4.44 12.96
CA ASN A 766 -25.84 -5.83 13.39
C ASN A 766 -24.50 -6.38 13.90
N ASN A 767 -24.50 -7.02 15.06
CA ASN A 767 -23.36 -7.82 15.56
C ASN A 767 -23.77 -9.19 16.12
N SER A 768 -25.08 -9.48 16.20
CA SER A 768 -25.58 -10.72 16.79
C SER A 768 -25.21 -11.95 15.93
N PRO A 769 -24.61 -12.99 16.53
CA PRO A 769 -24.38 -14.26 15.86
C PRO A 769 -25.64 -14.90 15.28
N ASN A 770 -26.80 -14.69 15.92
CA ASN A 770 -28.09 -15.23 15.50
C ASN A 770 -28.56 -14.69 14.14
N THR A 771 -28.05 -13.51 13.78
CA THR A 771 -28.35 -12.81 12.54
C THR A 771 -27.13 -12.69 11.63
N GLY A 772 -26.04 -13.45 11.84
CA GLY A 772 -24.88 -13.48 10.92
C GLY A 772 -23.61 -12.77 11.43
N GLY A 773 -23.63 -12.27 12.67
CA GLY A 773 -22.43 -11.81 13.38
C GLY A 773 -21.43 -12.94 13.64
N THR A 774 -20.17 -12.57 13.85
CA THR A 774 -19.07 -13.48 14.26
C THR A 774 -18.95 -13.51 15.77
N HIS A 775 -18.79 -12.33 16.38
CA HIS A 775 -18.88 -12.08 17.81
C HIS A 775 -19.36 -10.63 18.04
N LEU A 776 -19.63 -10.23 19.28
CA LEU A 776 -20.25 -8.93 19.55
C LEU A 776 -19.37 -7.71 19.22
N PRO A 777 -18.04 -7.73 19.40
CA PRO A 777 -17.20 -6.58 19.01
C PRO A 777 -17.16 -6.29 17.51
N ASP A 778 -17.49 -7.26 16.65
CA ASP A 778 -17.54 -7.09 15.20
C ASP A 778 -18.88 -6.50 14.76
N ILE A 779 -18.95 -5.17 14.72
CA ILE A 779 -20.17 -4.45 14.34
C ILE A 779 -20.26 -4.33 12.82
N THR A 780 -21.36 -4.80 12.25
CA THR A 780 -21.68 -4.69 10.81
C THR A 780 -22.68 -3.58 10.55
N ILE A 781 -22.33 -2.63 9.66
CA ILE A 781 -23.23 -1.59 9.15
C ILE A 781 -23.67 -1.94 7.73
N ILE A 782 -24.98 -2.02 7.50
CA ILE A 782 -25.59 -2.48 6.24
C ILE A 782 -26.37 -1.34 5.59
N SER A 783 -26.03 -1.03 4.34
CA SER A 783 -26.66 0.03 3.53
C SER A 783 -27.31 -0.55 2.27
N PRO A 784 -28.65 -0.63 2.21
CA PRO A 784 -29.38 -0.98 0.99
C PRO A 784 -29.29 0.14 -0.06
N ILE A 785 -28.92 -0.21 -1.29
CA ILE A 785 -28.75 0.75 -2.38
C ILE A 785 -29.90 0.61 -3.36
N PHE A 786 -30.58 1.72 -3.64
CA PHE A 786 -31.76 1.75 -4.51
C PHE A 786 -31.42 2.19 -5.94
N SER A 787 -32.28 1.79 -6.89
CA SER A 787 -32.27 2.33 -8.25
C SER A 787 -32.51 3.84 -8.28
N ASN A 788 -32.16 4.49 -9.40
CA ASN A 788 -32.41 5.92 -9.60
C ASN A 788 -33.88 6.31 -9.40
N LYS A 789 -34.81 5.40 -9.70
CA LYS A 789 -36.26 5.59 -9.49
C LYS A 789 -36.68 5.42 -8.02
N LYS A 790 -35.76 5.03 -7.13
CA LYS A 790 -35.94 4.80 -5.69
C LYS A 790 -37.03 3.77 -5.34
N LYS A 791 -37.34 2.85 -6.26
CA LYS A 791 -38.41 1.84 -6.10
C LYS A 791 -37.91 0.46 -5.68
N GLU A 792 -36.74 0.07 -6.17
CA GLU A 792 -36.16 -1.26 -5.92
C GLU A 792 -34.75 -1.15 -5.36
N ILE A 793 -34.42 -2.08 -4.45
CA ILE A 793 -33.05 -2.29 -3.98
C ILE A 793 -32.30 -3.08 -5.05
N ILE A 794 -31.18 -2.53 -5.49
CA ILE A 794 -30.36 -3.10 -6.57
C ILE A 794 -29.04 -3.69 -6.05
N PHE A 795 -28.55 -3.23 -4.89
CA PHE A 795 -27.35 -3.75 -4.21
C PHE A 795 -27.46 -3.60 -2.69
N TYR A 796 -26.54 -4.24 -1.98
CA TYR A 796 -26.22 -3.89 -0.59
C TYR A 796 -24.72 -3.60 -0.47
N LEU A 797 -24.39 -2.65 0.40
CA LEU A 797 -23.04 -2.42 0.88
C LEU A 797 -22.99 -2.77 2.37
N ALA A 798 -21.86 -3.30 2.81
CA ALA A 798 -21.62 -3.44 4.23
C ALA A 798 -20.17 -3.21 4.61
N THR A 799 -20.00 -2.70 5.83
CA THR A 799 -18.72 -2.59 6.53
C THR A 799 -18.82 -3.37 7.83
N ARG A 800 -17.73 -4.01 8.24
CA ARG A 800 -17.58 -4.65 9.55
C ARG A 800 -16.31 -4.15 10.21
N GLY A 801 -16.36 -3.72 11.46
CA GLY A 801 -15.20 -3.22 12.20
C GLY A 801 -15.18 -3.79 13.62
N HIS A 802 -13.99 -4.11 14.13
CA HIS A 802 -13.81 -4.62 15.48
C HIS A 802 -13.68 -3.46 16.47
N HIS A 803 -14.70 -3.25 17.30
CA HIS A 803 -14.67 -2.26 18.37
C HIS A 803 -13.83 -2.77 19.55
N SER A 804 -13.13 -1.88 20.24
CA SER A 804 -12.26 -2.29 21.36
C SER A 804 -13.03 -2.84 22.55
N ASP A 805 -14.23 -2.34 22.79
CA ASP A 805 -15.14 -2.75 23.86
C ASP A 805 -16.58 -2.42 23.41
N ILE A 806 -17.54 -3.31 23.66
CA ILE A 806 -18.97 -3.04 23.42
C ILE A 806 -19.81 -3.35 24.67
N GLY A 807 -19.20 -3.15 25.83
CA GLY A 807 -19.75 -3.53 27.14
C GLY A 807 -19.41 -4.97 27.52
N GLY A 808 -20.22 -5.53 28.41
CA GLY A 808 -20.01 -6.87 28.97
C GLY A 808 -19.26 -6.88 30.30
N LEU A 809 -19.15 -8.06 30.91
CA LEU A 809 -18.62 -8.23 32.28
C LEU A 809 -17.20 -7.72 32.47
N TYR A 810 -16.36 -7.79 31.43
CA TYR A 810 -14.95 -7.46 31.50
C TYR A 810 -14.54 -6.51 30.37
N PRO A 811 -13.54 -5.63 30.61
CA PRO A 811 -13.00 -4.78 29.57
C PRO A 811 -12.60 -5.58 28.34
N GLY A 812 -12.93 -5.05 27.17
CA GLY A 812 -12.54 -5.62 25.88
C GLY A 812 -13.48 -6.68 25.30
N SER A 813 -14.56 -7.04 26.01
CA SER A 813 -15.57 -8.03 25.57
C SER A 813 -15.00 -9.42 25.22
N MET A 814 -13.81 -9.76 25.73
CA MET A 814 -13.03 -10.98 25.45
C MET A 814 -12.63 -11.70 26.74
N SER A 815 -13.62 -12.11 27.53
CA SER A 815 -13.40 -12.75 28.83
C SER A 815 -13.58 -14.27 28.73
N PRO A 816 -12.63 -15.09 29.23
CA PRO A 816 -12.79 -16.55 29.28
C PRO A 816 -13.87 -17.03 30.25
N LYS A 817 -14.41 -16.16 31.11
CA LYS A 817 -15.38 -16.54 32.15
C LYS A 817 -16.84 -16.33 31.76
N VAL A 818 -17.10 -15.71 30.61
CA VAL A 818 -18.47 -15.45 30.14
C VAL A 818 -19.11 -16.76 29.65
N LYS A 819 -20.36 -16.97 30.04
CA LYS A 819 -21.14 -18.18 29.76
C LYS A 819 -22.32 -17.91 28.84
N SER A 820 -22.80 -16.66 28.82
CA SER A 820 -23.89 -16.25 27.95
C SER A 820 -23.51 -15.06 27.07
N LEU A 821 -24.17 -14.96 25.92
CA LEU A 821 -23.94 -13.88 24.96
C LEU A 821 -24.16 -12.48 25.57
N HIS A 822 -25.12 -12.33 26.48
CA HIS A 822 -25.39 -11.05 27.16
C HIS A 822 -24.26 -10.60 28.09
N GLU A 823 -23.42 -11.53 28.56
CA GLU A 823 -22.25 -11.21 29.39
C GLU A 823 -21.05 -10.72 28.56
N GLU A 824 -21.04 -11.00 27.25
CA GLU A 824 -19.99 -10.56 26.33
C GLU A 824 -20.11 -9.09 25.96
N GLY A 825 -21.34 -8.57 25.88
CA GLY A 825 -21.58 -7.18 25.50
C GLY A 825 -22.95 -6.92 24.92
N ILE A 826 -23.07 -5.77 24.26
CA ILE A 826 -24.33 -5.27 23.73
C ILE A 826 -24.64 -5.92 22.38
N ILE A 827 -25.89 -6.35 22.23
CA ILE A 827 -26.37 -7.07 21.05
C ILE A 827 -27.23 -6.15 20.18
N PHE A 828 -26.88 -6.08 18.90
CA PHE A 828 -27.60 -5.42 17.83
C PHE A 828 -28.12 -6.46 16.84
N GLU A 829 -29.44 -6.51 16.65
CA GLU A 829 -30.12 -7.42 15.72
C GLU A 829 -30.85 -6.64 14.63
N ASN A 830 -30.16 -6.38 13.52
CA ASN A 830 -30.69 -5.62 12.37
C ASN A 830 -31.43 -4.33 12.80
N LEU A 831 -30.86 -3.59 13.74
CA LEU A 831 -31.47 -2.37 14.27
C LEU A 831 -31.34 -1.25 13.24
N LYS A 832 -32.44 -0.57 12.92
CA LYS A 832 -32.43 0.61 12.04
C LYS A 832 -31.88 1.81 12.80
N ILE A 833 -30.72 2.32 12.39
CA ILE A 833 -30.02 3.43 13.07
C ILE A 833 -30.15 4.75 12.32
N LEU A 834 -30.40 4.68 11.02
CA LEU A 834 -30.57 5.85 10.17
C LEU A 834 -31.80 5.61 9.31
N SER A 835 -32.70 6.59 9.30
CA SER A 835 -34.00 6.52 8.64
C SER A 835 -34.11 7.70 7.68
N LYS A 836 -34.35 7.44 6.39
CA LYS A 836 -34.48 8.49 5.36
C LYS A 836 -33.33 9.53 5.38
N ASN A 837 -32.08 9.11 5.57
CA ASN A 837 -30.87 9.94 5.71
C ASN A 837 -30.68 10.70 7.05
N THR A 838 -31.51 10.43 8.06
CA THR A 838 -31.36 11.02 9.40
C THR A 838 -30.88 9.97 10.40
N LEU A 839 -29.69 10.18 10.98
CA LEU A 839 -29.10 9.31 12.01
C LEU A 839 -29.82 9.50 13.36
N ASN A 840 -30.18 8.42 14.02
CA ASN A 840 -30.72 8.44 15.38
C ASN A 840 -29.61 8.22 16.41
N GLU A 841 -28.79 9.25 16.62
CA GLU A 841 -27.66 9.19 17.56
C GLU A 841 -28.11 8.92 19.00
N ALA A 842 -29.24 9.51 19.43
CA ALA A 842 -29.79 9.31 20.76
C ALA A 842 -30.15 7.83 21.02
N LEU A 843 -30.79 7.16 20.06
CA LEU A 843 -31.10 5.73 20.16
C LEU A 843 -29.83 4.88 20.32
N LEU A 844 -28.80 5.15 19.52
CA LEU A 844 -27.52 4.43 19.59
C LEU A 844 -26.84 4.66 20.94
N LYS A 845 -26.76 5.91 21.38
CA LYS A 845 -26.13 6.29 22.64
C LYS A 845 -26.84 5.68 23.84
N ASN A 846 -28.17 5.74 23.88
CA ASN A 846 -28.96 5.10 24.94
C ASN A 846 -28.75 3.58 24.94
N LYS A 847 -28.71 2.93 23.77
CA LYS A 847 -28.39 1.49 23.68
C LYS A 847 -27.02 1.12 24.25
N LEU A 848 -26.04 2.02 24.14
CA LEU A 848 -24.67 1.82 24.64
C LEU A 848 -24.55 2.05 26.16
N ILE A 849 -25.33 2.99 26.70
CA ILE A 849 -25.26 3.44 28.11
C ILE A 849 -26.22 2.68 29.01
N ASP A 850 -27.42 2.35 28.53
CA ASP A 850 -28.50 1.78 29.36
C ASP A 850 -28.49 0.24 29.40
N ALA A 851 -27.50 -0.39 28.77
CA ALA A 851 -27.36 -1.84 28.79
C ALA A 851 -26.97 -2.34 30.19
N LYS A 852 -27.39 -3.57 30.54
CA LYS A 852 -27.03 -4.24 31.81
C LYS A 852 -25.52 -4.19 32.10
N TYR A 853 -24.71 -4.34 31.05
CA TYR A 853 -23.27 -4.15 31.08
C TYR A 853 -22.91 -3.10 30.03
N PRO A 854 -22.87 -1.81 30.40
CA PRO A 854 -22.73 -0.71 29.45
C PRO A 854 -21.36 -0.70 28.78
N ALA A 855 -21.30 -0.10 27.59
CA ALA A 855 -20.03 0.13 26.91
C ALA A 855 -19.16 1.07 27.73
N ARG A 856 -17.86 0.76 27.86
CA ARG A 856 -16.92 1.57 28.66
C ARG A 856 -16.52 2.87 27.96
N SER A 857 -16.64 2.91 26.63
CA SER A 857 -16.35 4.10 25.82
C SER A 857 -17.43 4.35 24.74
N PRO A 858 -18.69 4.65 25.12
CA PRO A 858 -19.81 4.80 24.17
C PRO A 858 -19.55 5.83 23.06
N GLU A 859 -18.86 6.91 23.37
CA GLU A 859 -18.50 7.95 22.40
C GLU A 859 -17.52 7.44 21.33
N LEU A 860 -16.59 6.56 21.71
CA LEU A 860 -15.68 5.91 20.76
C LEU A 860 -16.46 4.94 19.85
N ASN A 861 -17.39 4.16 20.43
CA ASN A 861 -18.25 3.26 19.66
C ASN A 861 -19.08 4.04 18.62
N LEU A 862 -19.70 5.16 19.02
CA LEU A 862 -20.49 5.99 18.14
C LEU A 862 -19.66 6.57 16.98
N GLN A 863 -18.44 7.04 17.27
CA GLN A 863 -17.54 7.58 16.25
C GLN A 863 -17.15 6.53 15.20
N ASP A 864 -16.84 5.32 15.63
CA ASP A 864 -16.51 4.22 14.69
C ASP A 864 -17.74 3.77 13.87
N ILE A 865 -18.94 3.78 14.47
CA ILE A 865 -20.20 3.53 13.73
C ILE A 865 -20.42 4.60 12.65
N ILE A 866 -20.20 5.87 12.97
CA ILE A 866 -20.30 6.98 12.00
C ILE A 866 -19.26 6.82 10.88
N ALA A 867 -18.03 6.42 11.22
CA ALA A 867 -16.98 6.14 10.24
C ALA A 867 -17.39 5.01 9.26
N GLN A 868 -18.02 3.94 9.76
CA GLN A 868 -18.56 2.85 8.96
C GLN A 868 -19.72 3.29 8.04
N ILE A 869 -20.61 4.17 8.51
CA ILE A 869 -21.67 4.78 7.69
C ILE A 869 -21.06 5.60 6.55
N ALA A 870 -20.05 6.43 6.84
CA ALA A 870 -19.36 7.24 5.85
C ALA A 870 -18.70 6.37 4.77
N ALA A 871 -18.06 5.27 5.17
CA ALA A 871 -17.48 4.30 4.25
C ALA A 871 -18.54 3.68 3.30
N ASN A 872 -19.68 3.22 3.82
CA ASN A 872 -20.78 2.72 2.98
C ASN A 872 -21.31 3.80 2.01
N LYS A 873 -21.39 5.06 2.45
CA LYS A 873 -21.83 6.16 1.59
C LYS A 873 -20.86 6.42 0.44
N THR A 874 -19.55 6.34 0.69
CA THR A 874 -18.54 6.40 -0.37
C THR A 874 -18.75 5.28 -1.41
N GLY A 875 -18.99 4.05 -0.95
CA GLY A 875 -19.25 2.92 -1.85
C GLY A 875 -20.50 3.11 -2.71
N GLU A 876 -21.57 3.71 -2.16
CA GLU A 876 -22.79 4.02 -2.90
C GLU A 876 -22.51 4.97 -4.06
N LEU A 877 -21.72 6.02 -3.82
CA LEU A 877 -21.35 7.00 -4.84
C LEU A 877 -20.53 6.35 -5.96
N GLU A 878 -19.57 5.48 -5.64
CA GLU A 878 -18.77 4.77 -6.65
C GLU A 878 -19.59 3.78 -7.46
N LEU A 879 -20.50 3.02 -6.83
CA LEU A 879 -21.41 2.13 -7.57
C LEU A 879 -22.33 2.91 -8.52
N ASN A 880 -22.87 4.04 -8.09
CA ASN A 880 -23.72 4.88 -8.94
C ASN A 880 -22.99 5.40 -10.18
N LYS A 881 -21.69 5.70 -10.09
CA LYS A 881 -20.86 6.06 -11.25
C LYS A 881 -20.75 4.90 -12.23
N ILE A 882 -20.48 3.69 -11.75
CA ILE A 882 -20.37 2.48 -12.58
C ILE A 882 -21.71 2.23 -13.32
N ILE A 883 -22.84 2.37 -12.62
CA ILE A 883 -24.17 2.22 -13.23
C ILE A 883 -24.44 3.29 -14.27
N ALA A 884 -24.06 4.55 -14.02
CA ALA A 884 -24.23 5.64 -14.98
C ALA A 884 -23.38 5.46 -16.25
N GLN A 885 -22.24 4.77 -16.14
CA GLN A 885 -21.34 4.48 -17.26
C GLN A 885 -21.79 3.28 -18.09
N TYR A 886 -22.08 2.15 -17.44
CA TYR A 886 -22.32 0.87 -18.12
C TYR A 886 -23.80 0.45 -18.16
N GLY A 887 -24.67 1.09 -17.40
CA GLY A 887 -26.08 0.71 -17.28
C GLY A 887 -26.32 -0.46 -16.32
N GLN A 888 -27.39 -0.37 -15.53
CA GLN A 888 -27.73 -1.33 -14.45
C GLN A 888 -27.75 -2.79 -14.91
N THR A 889 -28.33 -3.08 -16.09
CA THR A 889 -28.45 -4.44 -16.63
C THR A 889 -27.09 -5.11 -16.84
N ILE A 890 -26.14 -4.39 -17.44
CA ILE A 890 -24.79 -4.90 -17.70
C ILE A 890 -24.06 -5.13 -16.38
N VAL A 891 -24.15 -4.18 -15.44
CA VAL A 891 -23.55 -4.34 -14.10
C VAL A 891 -24.03 -5.63 -13.42
N HIS A 892 -25.35 -5.88 -13.42
CA HIS A 892 -25.93 -7.09 -12.81
C HIS A 892 -25.50 -8.38 -13.53
N GLN A 893 -25.45 -8.37 -14.86
CA GLN A 893 -24.96 -9.53 -15.63
C GLN A 893 -23.51 -9.85 -15.29
N GLN A 894 -22.65 -8.85 -15.18
CA GLN A 894 -21.22 -9.05 -14.87
C GLN A 894 -21.01 -9.53 -13.42
N MET A 895 -21.78 -9.03 -12.44
CA MET A 895 -21.78 -9.59 -11.08
C MET A 895 -22.08 -11.09 -11.07
N LYS A 896 -23.11 -11.52 -11.82
CA LYS A 896 -23.46 -12.94 -11.94
C LYS A 896 -22.34 -13.75 -12.58
N ARG A 897 -21.66 -13.20 -13.60
CA ARG A 897 -20.52 -13.87 -14.27
C ARG A 897 -19.32 -14.01 -13.33
N ILE A 898 -18.99 -12.99 -12.53
CA ILE A 898 -17.89 -13.03 -11.54
C ILE A 898 -18.12 -14.15 -10.52
N ARG A 899 -19.35 -14.26 -9.99
CA ARG A 899 -19.72 -15.35 -9.07
C ARG A 899 -19.69 -16.71 -9.75
N LYS A 900 -20.21 -16.82 -10.98
CA LYS A 900 -20.18 -18.06 -11.77
C LYS A 900 -18.74 -18.51 -12.03
N ASN A 901 -17.82 -17.59 -12.32
CA ASN A 901 -16.40 -17.89 -12.51
C ASN A 901 -15.78 -18.49 -11.24
N ALA A 902 -16.00 -17.86 -10.08
CA ALA A 902 -15.52 -18.38 -8.81
C ALA A 902 -16.08 -19.76 -8.47
N ARG A 903 -17.37 -20.01 -8.79
CA ARG A 903 -17.98 -21.34 -8.69
C ARG A 903 -17.26 -22.35 -9.59
N THR A 904 -16.98 -22.01 -10.86
CA THR A 904 -16.27 -22.89 -11.78
C THR A 904 -14.87 -23.25 -11.26
N CYS A 905 -14.08 -22.26 -10.80
CA CYS A 905 -12.77 -22.52 -10.21
C CYS A 905 -12.86 -23.45 -8.99
N THR A 906 -13.91 -23.31 -8.19
CA THR A 906 -14.14 -24.20 -7.04
C THR A 906 -14.50 -25.61 -7.48
N LEU A 907 -15.34 -25.78 -8.50
CA LEU A 907 -15.65 -27.09 -9.07
C LEU A 907 -14.39 -27.78 -9.63
N ASP A 908 -13.49 -27.02 -10.27
CA ASP A 908 -12.22 -27.55 -10.76
C ASP A 908 -11.25 -27.93 -9.63
N LEU A 909 -11.29 -27.22 -8.51
CA LEU A 909 -10.61 -27.63 -7.28
C LEU A 909 -11.21 -28.91 -6.70
N ILE A 910 -12.54 -29.01 -6.61
CA ILE A 910 -13.25 -30.18 -6.06
C ILE A 910 -12.84 -31.47 -6.79
N LYS A 911 -12.67 -31.42 -8.12
CA LYS A 911 -12.18 -32.57 -8.91
C LYS A 911 -10.80 -33.10 -8.48
N LYS A 912 -10.00 -32.28 -7.81
CA LYS A 912 -8.64 -32.61 -7.32
C LYS A 912 -8.62 -33.00 -5.84
N ILE A 913 -9.70 -32.75 -5.11
CA ILE A 913 -9.83 -33.11 -3.69
C ILE A 913 -10.20 -34.60 -3.61
N LYS A 914 -9.60 -35.30 -2.64
CA LYS A 914 -9.96 -36.68 -2.29
C LYS A 914 -10.77 -36.69 -1.01
N SER A 915 -11.77 -37.59 -0.93
CA SER A 915 -12.48 -37.82 0.32
C SER A 915 -11.49 -38.22 1.41
N SER A 916 -11.60 -37.59 2.58
CA SER A 916 -10.60 -37.67 3.64
C SER A 916 -11.25 -37.39 5.00
N ARG A 917 -10.60 -37.83 6.06
CA ARG A 917 -11.02 -37.58 7.44
C ARG A 917 -9.83 -37.21 8.31
N PHE A 918 -10.07 -36.32 9.26
CA PHE A 918 -9.09 -35.95 10.27
C PHE A 918 -9.83 -35.61 11.56
N ARG A 919 -9.28 -36.08 12.68
CA ARG A 919 -9.74 -35.69 14.01
C ARG A 919 -8.62 -34.95 14.70
N MET A 920 -8.94 -33.78 15.24
CA MET A 920 -7.97 -32.86 15.82
C MET A 920 -8.40 -32.52 17.23
N TYR A 921 -7.50 -32.73 18.18
CA TYR A 921 -7.63 -32.29 19.56
C TYR A 921 -6.84 -31.00 19.76
N ILE A 922 -7.45 -29.99 20.38
CA ILE A 922 -6.80 -28.75 20.78
C ILE A 922 -7.19 -28.48 22.22
N ASP A 923 -6.21 -28.64 23.12
CA ASP A 923 -6.38 -28.54 24.56
C ASP A 923 -7.63 -29.31 25.04
N ASN A 924 -8.75 -28.64 25.32
CA ASN A 924 -10.01 -29.22 25.79
C ASN A 924 -11.08 -29.47 24.70
N ILE A 925 -10.73 -29.33 23.42
CA ILE A 925 -11.68 -29.30 22.30
C ILE A 925 -11.35 -30.39 21.27
N ASP A 926 -12.40 -31.02 20.74
CA ASP A 926 -12.32 -32.09 19.73
C ASP A 926 -13.07 -31.69 18.46
N LEU A 927 -12.35 -31.66 17.34
CA LEU A 927 -12.88 -31.37 16.02
C LEU A 927 -12.75 -32.61 15.15
N ASN A 928 -13.90 -33.21 14.81
CA ASN A 928 -13.99 -34.33 13.89
C ASN A 928 -14.44 -33.82 12.53
N LEU A 929 -13.60 -33.93 11.50
CA LEU A 929 -13.94 -33.51 10.15
C LEU A 929 -13.79 -34.67 9.17
N SER A 930 -14.84 -34.91 8.39
CA SER A 930 -14.76 -35.64 7.13
C SER A 930 -15.13 -34.74 5.96
N VAL A 931 -14.32 -34.81 4.91
CA VAL A 931 -14.57 -34.15 3.63
C VAL A 931 -14.96 -35.22 2.62
N ASP A 932 -16.15 -35.09 2.03
CA ASP A 932 -16.64 -36.02 1.01
C ASP A 932 -16.96 -35.33 -0.33
N VAL A 933 -16.52 -35.96 -1.42
CA VAL A 933 -16.75 -35.57 -2.81
C VAL A 933 -17.23 -36.74 -3.68
N ALA A 934 -17.39 -37.95 -3.11
CA ALA A 934 -17.56 -39.20 -3.86
C ALA A 934 -18.91 -39.29 -4.58
N ASN A 935 -19.99 -38.82 -3.97
CA ASN A 935 -21.36 -39.02 -4.46
C ASN A 935 -21.81 -37.99 -5.51
N ASN A 936 -21.06 -36.89 -5.69
CA ASN A 936 -21.39 -35.86 -6.70
C ASN A 936 -20.18 -34.96 -6.98
N LYS A 937 -19.56 -35.08 -8.16
CA LYS A 937 -18.41 -34.25 -8.57
C LYS A 937 -18.70 -32.73 -8.62
N ASN A 938 -19.96 -32.32 -8.43
CA ASN A 938 -20.38 -30.92 -8.37
C ASN A 938 -20.65 -30.39 -6.94
N LYS A 939 -20.44 -31.21 -5.90
CA LYS A 939 -20.62 -30.82 -4.50
C LYS A 939 -19.46 -31.31 -3.64
N ILE A 940 -19.20 -30.59 -2.56
CA ILE A 940 -18.28 -30.98 -1.49
C ILE A 940 -18.98 -30.85 -0.14
N TYR A 941 -18.84 -31.87 0.68
CA TYR A 941 -19.45 -31.94 2.01
C TYR A 941 -18.36 -31.82 3.06
N PHE A 942 -18.43 -30.78 3.89
CA PHE A 942 -17.63 -30.64 5.10
C PHE A 942 -18.50 -31.09 6.28
N ASN A 943 -18.28 -32.32 6.74
CA ASN A 943 -19.06 -32.93 7.80
C ASN A 943 -18.30 -32.90 9.12
N PHE A 944 -18.79 -32.07 10.05
CA PHE A 944 -18.25 -31.88 11.39
C PHE A 944 -19.03 -32.63 12.48
N ILE A 945 -19.97 -33.52 12.12
CA ILE A 945 -20.75 -34.31 13.08
C ILE A 945 -19.81 -35.13 13.97
N GLY A 946 -20.10 -35.16 15.27
CA GLY A 946 -19.25 -35.79 16.29
C GLY A 946 -18.07 -34.94 16.76
N SER A 947 -18.01 -33.65 16.37
CA SER A 947 -17.18 -32.66 17.08
C SER A 947 -17.76 -32.38 18.48
N SER A 948 -17.01 -31.70 19.34
CA SER A 948 -17.45 -31.35 20.70
C SER A 948 -18.86 -30.73 20.75
N ALA A 949 -19.60 -31.07 21.79
CA ALA A 949 -20.85 -30.39 22.14
C ALA A 949 -20.62 -28.90 22.42
N GLN A 950 -21.70 -28.12 22.51
CA GLN A 950 -21.63 -26.73 22.94
C GLN A 950 -20.88 -26.64 24.28
N GLN A 951 -19.91 -25.74 24.36
CA GLN A 951 -19.15 -25.46 25.57
C GLN A 951 -19.95 -24.53 26.50
N HIS A 952 -19.69 -24.64 27.81
CA HIS A 952 -20.34 -23.80 28.82
C HIS A 952 -19.77 -22.38 28.90
N ASP A 953 -18.67 -22.11 28.20
CA ASP A 953 -17.96 -20.84 28.14
C ASP A 953 -18.06 -20.21 26.74
N ASN A 954 -17.13 -19.32 26.38
CA ASN A 954 -17.13 -18.58 25.13
C ASN A 954 -16.46 -19.28 23.94
N PHE A 955 -16.02 -20.54 24.08
CA PHE A 955 -15.36 -21.30 23.00
C PHE A 955 -16.33 -21.84 21.95
N ASN A 956 -17.53 -21.28 21.82
CA ASN A 956 -18.49 -21.70 20.81
C ASN A 956 -18.34 -20.88 19.53
N ALA A 957 -18.25 -21.54 18.37
CA ALA A 957 -18.18 -20.91 17.06
C ALA A 957 -19.52 -20.99 16.32
N PRO A 958 -20.27 -19.88 16.20
CA PRO A 958 -21.43 -19.78 15.33
C PRO A 958 -21.15 -20.27 13.90
N LEU A 959 -22.17 -20.85 13.27
CA LEU A 959 -22.07 -21.36 11.89
C LEU A 959 -21.50 -20.36 10.86
N PRO A 960 -21.79 -19.03 10.95
CA PRO A 960 -21.13 -18.03 10.10
C PRO A 960 -19.59 -18.06 10.15
N ILE A 961 -18.98 -18.38 11.31
CA ILE A 961 -17.52 -18.53 11.45
C ILE A 961 -17.05 -19.74 10.66
N THR A 962 -17.67 -20.91 10.87
CA THR A 962 -17.31 -22.15 10.15
C THR A 962 -17.38 -21.96 8.64
N LYS A 963 -18.41 -21.26 8.16
CA LYS A 963 -18.57 -20.90 6.75
C LYS A 963 -17.47 -19.97 6.24
N ALA A 964 -17.09 -18.96 7.02
CA ALA A 964 -15.98 -18.06 6.71
C ALA A 964 -14.64 -18.81 6.59
N VAL A 965 -14.38 -19.75 7.50
CA VAL A 965 -13.16 -20.57 7.46
C VAL A 965 -13.11 -21.44 6.20
N ILE A 966 -14.20 -22.10 5.84
CA ILE A 966 -14.24 -22.93 4.62
C ILE A 966 -14.04 -22.08 3.36
N LEU A 967 -14.68 -20.91 3.29
CA LEU A 967 -14.49 -19.96 2.19
C LEU A 967 -13.01 -19.55 2.08
N TYR A 968 -12.38 -19.21 3.20
CA TYR A 968 -10.97 -18.84 3.26
C TYR A 968 -10.06 -19.98 2.78
N VAL A 969 -10.23 -21.20 3.30
CA VAL A 969 -9.39 -22.34 2.94
C VAL A 969 -9.54 -22.68 1.46
N LEU A 970 -10.78 -22.75 0.95
CA LEU A 970 -11.01 -23.00 -0.48
C LEU A 970 -10.36 -21.93 -1.35
N ARG A 971 -10.42 -20.65 -0.97
CA ARG A 971 -9.74 -19.58 -1.71
C ARG A 971 -8.21 -19.72 -1.70
N CYS A 972 -7.61 -20.18 -0.61
CA CYS A 972 -6.16 -20.45 -0.55
C CYS A 972 -5.75 -21.60 -1.48
N LEU A 973 -6.64 -22.57 -1.71
CA LEU A 973 -6.37 -23.73 -2.57
C LEU A 973 -6.64 -23.48 -4.05
N ILE A 974 -7.45 -22.47 -4.37
CA ILE A 974 -7.68 -22.05 -5.74
C ILE A 974 -6.42 -21.33 -6.25
N ASN A 975 -5.65 -22.01 -7.10
CA ASN A 975 -4.48 -21.45 -7.79
C ASN A 975 -4.90 -20.53 -8.96
N ALA A 976 -5.74 -19.55 -8.66
CA ALA A 976 -6.22 -18.53 -9.58
C ALA A 976 -6.49 -17.24 -8.79
N ASP A 977 -6.17 -16.10 -9.39
CA ASP A 977 -6.38 -14.79 -8.79
C ASP A 977 -7.86 -14.34 -8.82
N ILE A 978 -8.78 -15.19 -8.38
CA ILE A 978 -10.21 -14.84 -8.35
C ILE A 978 -10.54 -13.95 -7.15
N PRO A 979 -11.52 -13.03 -7.26
CA PRO A 979 -12.03 -12.31 -6.09
C PRO A 979 -12.65 -13.30 -5.11
N LEU A 980 -12.54 -13.01 -3.82
CA LEU A 980 -13.24 -13.78 -2.81
C LEU A 980 -14.74 -13.42 -2.84
N ASN A 981 -15.57 -14.38 -3.25
CA ASN A 981 -16.99 -14.15 -3.35
C ASN A 981 -17.82 -15.39 -3.03
N SER A 982 -19.12 -15.19 -2.90
CA SER A 982 -20.08 -16.25 -2.50
C SER A 982 -20.16 -17.43 -3.49
N GLY A 983 -19.72 -17.26 -4.74
CA GLY A 983 -19.66 -18.33 -5.74
C GLY A 983 -18.78 -19.52 -5.30
N ILE A 984 -17.77 -19.27 -4.47
CA ILE A 984 -16.90 -20.31 -3.89
C ILE A 984 -17.70 -21.25 -2.97
N LEU A 985 -18.72 -20.76 -2.28
CA LEU A 985 -19.52 -21.54 -1.35
C LEU A 985 -20.75 -22.21 -2.00
N GLU A 986 -21.11 -21.86 -3.23
CA GLU A 986 -22.26 -22.46 -3.92
C GLU A 986 -22.23 -24.00 -4.00
N PRO A 987 -21.09 -24.67 -4.28
CA PRO A 987 -21.01 -26.12 -4.30
C PRO A 987 -20.78 -26.75 -2.90
N VAL A 988 -20.73 -25.96 -1.84
CA VAL A 988 -20.35 -26.40 -0.49
C VAL A 988 -21.57 -26.76 0.35
N LYS A 989 -21.50 -27.89 1.06
CA LYS A 989 -22.44 -28.26 2.12
C LYS A 989 -21.69 -28.43 3.44
N ILE A 990 -22.23 -27.85 4.49
CA ILE A 990 -21.68 -27.91 5.85
C ILE A 990 -22.67 -28.69 6.72
N LEU A 991 -22.20 -29.74 7.37
CA LEU A 991 -23.00 -30.55 8.29
C LEU A 991 -22.41 -30.42 9.70
N THR A 992 -23.25 -30.09 10.67
CA THR A 992 -22.91 -29.95 12.09
C THR A 992 -24.06 -30.46 12.94
N ASP A 993 -23.76 -30.94 14.14
CA ASP A 993 -24.79 -31.24 15.14
C ASP A 993 -25.44 -29.95 15.66
N LYS A 994 -26.73 -29.99 16.00
CA LYS A 994 -27.38 -28.88 16.71
C LYS A 994 -26.85 -28.78 18.14
N ASN A 995 -26.76 -27.56 18.69
CA ASN A 995 -26.22 -27.31 20.03
C ASN A 995 -24.80 -27.90 20.20
N SER A 996 -23.98 -27.76 19.15
CA SER A 996 -22.59 -28.18 19.14
C SER A 996 -21.65 -26.98 19.23
N LEU A 997 -20.36 -27.24 19.39
CA LEU A 997 -19.30 -26.23 19.33
C LEU A 997 -19.41 -25.34 18.08
N LEU A 998 -19.74 -25.92 16.92
CA LEU A 998 -19.75 -25.24 15.62
C LEU A 998 -21.14 -24.77 15.16
N ASN A 999 -22.16 -25.02 15.99
CA ASN A 999 -23.54 -24.59 15.79
C ASN A 999 -24.24 -24.50 17.16
N PRO A 1000 -23.79 -23.56 18.01
CA PRO A 1000 -24.29 -23.44 19.37
C PRO A 1000 -25.72 -22.89 19.42
N SER A 1001 -26.33 -23.00 20.58
CA SER A 1001 -27.60 -22.34 20.90
C SER A 1001 -27.46 -20.81 20.87
N LYS A 1002 -28.59 -20.11 20.72
CA LYS A 1002 -28.65 -18.65 20.52
C LYS A 1002 -28.10 -17.81 21.68
N ASN A 1003 -28.02 -18.40 22.87
CA ASN A 1003 -27.63 -17.71 24.11
C ASN A 1003 -26.17 -18.01 24.50
N ALA A 1004 -25.50 -18.93 23.80
CA ALA A 1004 -24.12 -19.27 24.11
C ALA A 1004 -23.19 -18.08 23.91
N ALA A 1005 -22.18 -17.96 24.77
CA ALA A 1005 -21.06 -17.05 24.55
C ALA A 1005 -20.19 -17.57 23.38
N VAL A 1006 -19.62 -16.66 22.57
CA VAL A 1006 -19.00 -17.00 21.28
C VAL A 1006 -17.68 -16.28 20.97
N SER A 1007 -17.23 -15.37 21.83
CA SER A 1007 -16.05 -14.52 21.59
C SER A 1007 -14.79 -15.33 21.27
N ALA A 1008 -14.50 -16.41 22.02
CA ALA A 1008 -13.38 -17.30 21.71
C ALA A 1008 -13.62 -18.16 20.46
N GLY A 1009 -14.87 -18.39 20.06
CA GLY A 1009 -15.21 -19.01 18.78
C GLY A 1009 -14.60 -18.29 17.57
N ASN A 1010 -14.61 -16.95 17.59
CA ASN A 1010 -14.08 -16.12 16.51
C ASN A 1010 -12.56 -16.16 16.43
N VAL A 1011 -11.88 -16.18 17.58
CA VAL A 1011 -10.43 -15.96 17.64
C VAL A 1011 -9.60 -17.23 17.89
N GLU A 1012 -10.18 -18.24 18.51
CA GLU A 1012 -9.51 -19.52 18.81
C GLU A 1012 -10.05 -20.65 17.91
N ILE A 1013 -11.36 -20.87 17.89
CA ILE A 1013 -11.95 -22.00 17.15
C ILE A 1013 -11.88 -21.79 15.64
N SER A 1014 -11.97 -20.57 15.15
CA SER A 1014 -11.77 -20.30 13.72
C SER A 1014 -10.36 -20.74 13.24
N GLN A 1015 -9.32 -20.50 14.04
CA GLN A 1015 -7.94 -20.95 13.76
C GLN A 1015 -7.84 -22.47 13.76
N ALA A 1016 -8.48 -23.10 14.75
CA ALA A 1016 -8.58 -24.54 14.87
C ALA A 1016 -9.24 -25.19 13.64
N ILE A 1017 -10.41 -24.70 13.22
CA ILE A 1017 -11.12 -25.21 12.03
C ILE A 1017 -10.23 -25.11 10.79
N ALA A 1018 -9.51 -24.00 10.62
CA ALA A 1018 -8.62 -23.82 9.47
C ALA A 1018 -7.51 -24.88 9.45
N ASN A 1019 -6.85 -25.10 10.59
CA ASN A 1019 -5.82 -26.15 10.74
C ASN A 1019 -6.41 -27.54 10.48
N CYS A 1020 -7.60 -27.84 10.99
CA CYS A 1020 -8.30 -29.12 10.78
C CYS A 1020 -8.59 -29.37 9.29
N ILE A 1021 -9.11 -28.38 8.57
CA ILE A 1021 -9.41 -28.50 7.14
C ILE A 1021 -8.10 -28.70 6.35
N PHE A 1022 -7.07 -27.89 6.60
CA PHE A 1022 -5.79 -28.04 5.89
C PHE A 1022 -5.13 -29.42 6.14
N ALA A 1023 -5.23 -29.95 7.36
CA ALA A 1023 -4.74 -31.28 7.69
C ALA A 1023 -5.55 -32.39 7.02
N THR A 1024 -6.88 -32.28 7.04
CA THR A 1024 -7.80 -33.21 6.36
C THR A 1024 -7.46 -33.32 4.88
N LEU A 1025 -7.23 -32.17 4.23
CA LEU A 1025 -6.86 -32.10 2.81
C LEU A 1025 -5.38 -32.40 2.53
N GLY A 1026 -4.56 -32.61 3.56
CA GLY A 1026 -3.13 -32.94 3.41
C GLY A 1026 -2.26 -31.80 2.88
N VAL A 1027 -2.67 -30.54 3.06
CA VAL A 1027 -2.07 -29.37 2.40
C VAL A 1027 -0.84 -28.84 3.15
N LYS A 1028 -0.98 -28.64 4.46
CA LYS A 1028 0.07 -28.13 5.34
C LYS A 1028 -0.14 -28.59 6.79
N ALA A 1029 0.93 -28.58 7.57
CA ALA A 1029 0.92 -28.82 9.01
C ALA A 1029 0.21 -27.69 9.78
N SER A 1030 0.01 -27.90 11.08
CA SER A 1030 -0.71 -26.95 11.92
C SER A 1030 0.06 -25.64 12.10
N CYS A 1031 -0.60 -24.51 11.88
CA CYS A 1031 -0.14 -23.22 12.43
C CYS A 1031 -0.50 -23.15 13.93
N GLN A 1032 -0.17 -22.04 14.59
CA GLN A 1032 -0.83 -21.71 15.86
C GLN A 1032 -2.36 -21.75 15.72
N SER A 1033 -3.03 -22.55 16.56
CA SER A 1033 -4.50 -22.70 16.58
C SER A 1033 -5.16 -21.62 17.45
N THR A 1034 -4.51 -20.45 17.54
CA THR A 1034 -4.86 -19.36 18.44
C THR A 1034 -4.48 -18.03 17.78
N MET A 1035 -5.17 -16.96 18.14
CA MET A 1035 -4.73 -15.59 17.84
C MET A 1035 -3.94 -14.97 19.00
N ASN A 1036 -3.72 -15.71 20.10
CA ASN A 1036 -3.10 -15.27 21.35
C ASN A 1036 -3.67 -13.92 21.81
N ASN A 1037 -4.95 -13.89 22.11
CA ASN A 1037 -5.64 -12.66 22.45
C ASN A 1037 -5.20 -12.18 23.82
N LEU A 1038 -4.67 -10.97 23.86
CA LEU A 1038 -4.29 -10.29 25.07
C LEU A 1038 -5.14 -9.03 25.21
N VAL A 1039 -5.87 -8.96 26.31
CA VAL A 1039 -6.62 -7.77 26.70
C VAL A 1039 -6.12 -7.30 28.06
N PHE A 1040 -5.88 -6.01 28.19
CA PHE A 1040 -5.70 -5.39 29.49
C PHE A 1040 -6.32 -4.01 29.52
N GLY A 1041 -6.70 -3.56 30.71
CA GLY A 1041 -7.31 -2.26 30.87
C GLY A 1041 -7.88 -2.03 32.27
N ASN A 1042 -8.44 -0.85 32.45
CA ASN A 1042 -9.15 -0.42 33.65
C ASN A 1042 -10.28 0.55 33.25
N SER A 1043 -10.73 1.41 34.16
CA SER A 1043 -11.72 2.46 33.85
C SER A 1043 -11.26 3.48 32.81
N ASP A 1044 -9.95 3.69 32.70
CA ASP A 1044 -9.37 4.83 31.98
C ASP A 1044 -8.92 4.45 30.57
N PHE A 1045 -8.53 3.18 30.35
CA PHE A 1045 -8.10 2.69 29.04
C PHE A 1045 -8.38 1.20 28.86
N GLN A 1046 -8.52 0.78 27.60
CA GLN A 1046 -8.60 -0.62 27.21
C GLN A 1046 -7.68 -0.86 26.01
N TYR A 1047 -6.99 -2.00 26.03
CA TYR A 1047 -6.14 -2.47 24.96
C TYR A 1047 -6.50 -3.90 24.60
N TYR A 1048 -6.51 -4.17 23.30
CA TYR A 1048 -6.69 -5.49 22.73
C TYR A 1048 -5.56 -5.72 21.72
N GLU A 1049 -4.97 -6.90 21.74
CA GLU A 1049 -3.96 -7.36 20.78
C GLU A 1049 -4.14 -8.85 20.46
N THR A 1050 -3.96 -9.19 19.19
CA THR A 1050 -3.69 -10.58 18.77
C THR A 1050 -2.20 -10.67 18.49
N ILE A 1051 -1.56 -11.71 19.01
CA ILE A 1051 -0.10 -11.88 18.94
C ILE A 1051 0.22 -13.03 17.98
N CYS A 1052 1.08 -12.75 17.00
CA CYS A 1052 1.50 -13.74 16.02
C CYS A 1052 2.31 -14.91 16.60
N GLY A 1053 2.50 -15.96 15.79
CA GLY A 1053 3.27 -17.14 16.15
C GLY A 1053 3.84 -17.81 14.90
N GLY A 1054 4.02 -19.13 14.96
CA GLY A 1054 4.60 -19.89 13.86
C GLY A 1054 3.58 -20.39 12.83
N GLN A 1055 3.92 -20.29 11.55
CA GLN A 1055 3.18 -20.94 10.48
C GLN A 1055 3.55 -22.43 10.37
N GLY A 1056 2.58 -23.31 10.15
CA GLY A 1056 2.85 -24.71 9.82
C GLY A 1056 3.47 -24.88 8.42
N ALA A 1057 4.42 -25.81 8.30
CA ALA A 1057 5.11 -26.12 7.05
C ALA A 1057 4.18 -26.80 6.02
N GLY A 1058 4.44 -26.56 4.74
CA GLY A 1058 3.72 -27.18 3.63
C GLY A 1058 4.55 -28.22 2.88
N ARG A 1059 3.95 -28.86 1.88
CA ARG A 1059 4.61 -29.91 1.06
C ARG A 1059 5.90 -29.45 0.36
N TYR A 1060 6.08 -28.15 0.16
CA TYR A 1060 7.17 -27.57 -0.62
C TYR A 1060 7.79 -26.30 0.00
N PHE A 1061 7.48 -26.02 1.27
CA PHE A 1061 7.93 -24.78 1.92
C PHE A 1061 7.99 -24.92 3.43
N ASP A 1062 8.99 -24.27 4.04
CA ASP A 1062 9.08 -24.07 5.47
C ASP A 1062 7.99 -23.10 5.95
N GLY A 1063 7.57 -23.24 7.19
CA GLY A 1063 6.68 -22.29 7.83
C GLY A 1063 7.38 -20.95 8.10
N CYS A 1064 6.68 -19.85 7.87
CA CYS A 1064 7.14 -18.52 8.22
C CYS A 1064 7.14 -18.27 9.74
N ASP A 1065 8.23 -17.68 10.24
CA ASP A 1065 8.42 -17.28 11.63
C ASP A 1065 7.60 -16.03 11.98
N ALA A 1066 7.02 -15.98 13.19
CA ALA A 1066 6.50 -14.77 13.81
C ALA A 1066 5.54 -13.96 12.91
N ILE A 1067 4.51 -14.61 12.37
CA ILE A 1067 3.57 -14.00 11.43
C ILE A 1067 2.13 -14.36 11.80
N GLN A 1068 1.19 -13.47 11.49
CA GLN A 1068 -0.23 -13.80 11.54
C GLN A 1068 -0.58 -14.83 10.48
N THR A 1069 -1.40 -15.81 10.87
CA THR A 1069 -1.77 -16.95 10.03
C THR A 1069 -3.27 -17.18 10.01
N ASN A 1070 -3.73 -17.85 8.96
CA ASN A 1070 -5.09 -18.39 8.83
C ASN A 1070 -6.18 -17.31 8.99
N MET A 1071 -6.84 -17.20 10.14
CA MET A 1071 -8.07 -16.42 10.32
C MET A 1071 -7.88 -14.96 10.75
N THR A 1072 -6.64 -14.51 10.93
CA THR A 1072 -6.33 -13.10 11.27
C THR A 1072 -5.22 -12.54 10.38
N ASN A 1073 -5.12 -11.22 10.35
CA ASN A 1073 -4.02 -10.48 9.74
C ASN A 1073 -3.79 -9.10 10.39
N SER A 1074 -4.22 -8.92 11.65
CA SER A 1074 -4.14 -7.61 12.29
C SER A 1074 -2.69 -7.18 12.56
N LYS A 1075 -2.42 -5.87 12.50
CA LYS A 1075 -1.10 -5.32 12.82
C LYS A 1075 -0.86 -5.24 14.32
N LEU A 1076 0.41 -5.25 14.73
CA LEU A 1076 0.82 -4.88 16.09
C LEU A 1076 0.91 -3.35 16.25
N THR A 1077 0.68 -2.86 17.47
CA THR A 1077 0.88 -1.44 17.81
C THR A 1077 2.37 -1.14 17.96
N ASP A 1078 2.87 -0.09 17.29
CA ASP A 1078 4.29 0.25 17.33
C ASP A 1078 4.82 0.41 18.76
N PRO A 1079 5.98 -0.16 19.12
CA PRO A 1079 6.47 -0.18 20.51
C PRO A 1079 6.49 1.17 21.22
N GLU A 1080 6.86 2.24 20.52
CA GLU A 1080 6.96 3.57 21.14
C GLU A 1080 5.59 4.24 21.30
N VAL A 1081 4.70 4.08 20.31
CA VAL A 1081 3.31 4.52 20.41
C VAL A 1081 2.59 3.79 21.54
N PHE A 1082 2.86 2.48 21.66
CA PHE A 1082 2.33 1.65 22.73
C PHE A 1082 2.71 2.19 24.12
N GLU A 1083 3.97 2.55 24.33
CA GLU A 1083 4.45 3.08 25.61
C GLU A 1083 4.02 4.52 25.89
N GLU A 1084 3.74 5.31 24.86
CA GLU A 1084 3.24 6.69 25.00
C GLU A 1084 1.76 6.70 25.41
N ILE A 1085 0.96 5.77 24.87
CA ILE A 1085 -0.50 5.72 25.11
C ILE A 1085 -0.83 4.92 26.37
N TYR A 1086 -0.15 3.80 26.58
CA TYR A 1086 -0.50 2.87 27.64
C TYR A 1086 0.52 2.90 28.78
N PRO A 1087 0.09 2.76 30.05
CA PRO A 1087 0.97 2.72 31.22
C PRO A 1087 1.68 1.36 31.34
N ILE A 1088 2.38 0.95 30.29
CA ILE A 1088 3.09 -0.32 30.14
C ILE A 1088 4.38 -0.06 29.35
N THR A 1089 5.48 -0.64 29.79
CA THR A 1089 6.75 -0.64 29.06
C THR A 1089 6.97 -1.98 28.38
N LEU A 1090 7.24 -1.97 27.08
CA LEU A 1090 7.59 -3.17 26.32
C LEU A 1090 9.08 -3.45 26.50
N ILE A 1091 9.39 -4.61 27.08
CA ILE A 1091 10.76 -5.00 27.45
C ILE A 1091 11.39 -5.85 26.34
N GLU A 1092 10.61 -6.72 25.71
CA GLU A 1092 11.11 -7.65 24.71
C GLU A 1092 10.05 -7.96 23.66
N ILE A 1093 10.47 -7.97 22.39
CA ILE A 1093 9.81 -8.68 21.28
C ILE A 1093 10.90 -9.46 20.55
N SER A 1094 10.91 -10.78 20.71
CA SER A 1094 11.91 -11.66 20.10
C SER A 1094 11.28 -12.88 19.43
N VAL A 1095 11.95 -13.44 18.44
CA VAL A 1095 11.54 -14.72 17.83
C VAL A 1095 11.98 -15.84 18.78
N ASN A 1096 11.07 -16.76 19.10
CA ASN A 1096 11.38 -17.93 19.92
C ASN A 1096 12.06 -19.01 19.05
N ARG A 1097 13.34 -18.80 18.75
CA ARG A 1097 14.10 -19.61 17.77
C ARG A 1097 14.14 -21.08 18.18
N ARG A 1098 14.11 -21.96 17.17
CA ARG A 1098 14.10 -23.43 17.31
C ARG A 1098 12.84 -24.00 17.96
N SER A 1099 11.75 -23.23 18.03
CA SER A 1099 10.45 -23.71 18.50
C SER A 1099 9.67 -24.47 17.43
N GLY A 1100 9.91 -24.16 16.15
CA GLY A 1100 9.22 -24.79 15.02
C GLY A 1100 9.49 -26.30 14.89
N GLY A 1101 8.43 -27.05 14.57
CA GLY A 1101 8.48 -28.50 14.39
C GLY A 1101 9.40 -28.91 13.23
N LYS A 1102 10.15 -30.00 13.40
CA LYS A 1102 11.11 -30.50 12.41
C LYS A 1102 10.47 -31.39 11.37
N GLY A 1103 11.14 -31.53 10.23
CA GLY A 1103 10.75 -32.39 9.12
C GLY A 1103 11.55 -32.00 7.88
N LYS A 1104 11.23 -32.58 6.73
CA LYS A 1104 11.78 -32.13 5.44
C LYS A 1104 11.61 -30.62 5.24
N PHE A 1105 10.47 -30.09 5.66
CA PHE A 1105 10.23 -28.66 5.82
C PHE A 1105 9.89 -28.37 7.29
N SER A 1106 10.57 -27.39 7.87
CA SER A 1106 10.41 -27.00 9.27
C SER A 1106 9.23 -26.05 9.44
N GLY A 1107 8.49 -26.18 10.53
CA GLY A 1107 7.49 -25.19 10.93
C GLY A 1107 8.15 -23.88 11.36
N GLY A 1108 7.41 -22.78 11.26
CA GLY A 1108 7.85 -21.46 11.67
C GLY A 1108 7.90 -21.33 13.20
N ASN A 1109 8.78 -20.48 13.68
CA ASN A 1109 8.97 -20.19 15.10
C ASN A 1109 7.88 -19.24 15.64
N GLY A 1110 7.53 -19.43 16.90
CA GLY A 1110 6.69 -18.48 17.66
C GLY A 1110 7.46 -17.21 18.07
N ILE A 1111 6.86 -16.37 18.89
CA ILE A 1111 7.50 -15.19 19.49
C ILE A 1111 7.48 -15.23 21.01
N LYS A 1112 8.34 -14.41 21.62
CA LYS A 1112 8.28 -14.05 23.03
C LYS A 1112 8.08 -12.54 23.15
N LYS A 1113 7.09 -12.13 23.95
CA LYS A 1113 6.78 -10.73 24.24
C LYS A 1113 6.73 -10.51 25.75
N VAL A 1114 7.42 -9.48 26.24
CA VAL A 1114 7.52 -9.19 27.69
C VAL A 1114 7.05 -7.77 27.97
N PHE A 1115 6.03 -7.63 28.81
CA PHE A 1115 5.43 -6.36 29.21
C PHE A 1115 5.72 -6.06 30.66
N LYS A 1116 6.22 -4.85 30.98
CA LYS A 1116 6.36 -4.34 32.34
C LYS A 1116 5.20 -3.41 32.66
N ILE A 1117 4.48 -3.72 33.72
CA ILE A 1117 3.24 -3.05 34.11
C ILE A 1117 3.56 -1.81 34.95
N ASN A 1118 3.08 -0.61 34.56
CA ASN A 1118 3.37 0.63 35.28
C ASN A 1118 2.21 1.13 36.17
N THR A 1119 1.00 0.57 36.01
CA THR A 1119 -0.16 0.83 36.87
C THR A 1119 -0.99 -0.44 37.09
N ASN A 1120 -1.86 -0.44 38.10
CA ASN A 1120 -2.74 -1.58 38.37
C ASN A 1120 -3.83 -1.67 37.29
N MET A 1121 -4.09 -2.89 36.80
CA MET A 1121 -5.06 -3.13 35.74
C MET A 1121 -5.55 -4.58 35.76
N ASP A 1122 -6.67 -4.83 35.08
CA ASP A 1122 -7.16 -6.17 34.79
C ASP A 1122 -6.56 -6.68 33.47
N CYS A 1123 -6.33 -7.98 33.38
CA CYS A 1123 -5.86 -8.65 32.17
C CYS A 1123 -6.64 -9.93 31.92
N SER A 1124 -7.03 -10.12 30.66
CA SER A 1124 -7.69 -11.32 30.14
C SER A 1124 -6.85 -11.90 29.01
N ILE A 1125 -6.64 -13.20 29.04
CA ILE A 1125 -5.92 -13.95 28.00
C ILE A 1125 -6.85 -15.04 27.47
N LEU A 1126 -7.00 -15.12 26.15
CA LEU A 1126 -7.59 -16.25 25.45
C LEU A 1126 -6.53 -16.84 24.52
N SER A 1127 -6.09 -18.07 24.80
CA SER A 1127 -5.06 -18.72 24.01
C SER A 1127 -5.07 -20.23 24.12
N ASN A 1128 -5.08 -20.90 22.96
CA ASN A 1128 -4.94 -22.34 22.80
C ASN A 1128 -3.48 -22.79 22.53
N ASN A 1129 -3.30 -24.10 22.33
CA ASN A 1129 -2.02 -24.79 22.15
C ASN A 1129 -1.09 -24.56 23.35
N ARG A 1130 -1.62 -24.65 24.57
CA ARG A 1130 -0.86 -24.55 25.82
C ARG A 1130 -0.57 -25.93 26.43
N HIS A 1131 -1.36 -26.93 26.09
CA HIS A 1131 -1.19 -28.32 26.50
C HIS A 1131 -0.92 -29.22 25.29
N ILE A 1132 -1.71 -29.07 24.22
CA ILE A 1132 -1.54 -29.84 22.98
C ILE A 1132 -0.70 -29.05 21.97
N PRO A 1133 0.44 -29.59 21.49
CA PRO A 1133 1.28 -28.89 20.54
C PRO A 1133 0.65 -28.82 19.13
N PRO A 1134 0.96 -27.77 18.35
CA PRO A 1134 0.65 -27.72 16.92
C PRO A 1134 1.23 -28.94 16.19
N PHE A 1135 0.37 -29.81 15.64
CA PHE A 1135 0.82 -31.06 15.02
C PHE A 1135 1.60 -30.86 13.73
N GLY A 1136 2.60 -31.72 13.51
CA GLY A 1136 3.24 -31.90 12.21
C GLY A 1136 2.44 -32.80 11.27
N LEU A 1137 2.80 -32.84 9.99
CA LEU A 1137 2.06 -33.59 8.98
C LEU A 1137 3.00 -34.45 8.11
N LYS A 1138 2.49 -35.61 7.63
CA LYS A 1138 3.23 -36.54 6.76
C LYS A 1138 4.61 -36.96 7.31
N GLY A 1139 4.73 -37.10 8.63
CA GLY A 1139 5.97 -37.50 9.30
C GLY A 1139 6.76 -36.35 9.94
N GLY A 1140 6.36 -35.10 9.70
CA GLY A 1140 6.94 -33.95 10.40
C GLY A 1140 6.56 -33.96 11.89
N SER A 1141 7.45 -33.46 12.73
CA SER A 1141 7.27 -33.30 14.16
C SER A 1141 6.36 -32.12 14.50
N SER A 1142 5.71 -32.18 15.66
CA SER A 1142 4.95 -31.07 16.21
C SER A 1142 5.83 -29.87 16.55
N GLY A 1143 5.26 -28.67 16.50
CA GLY A 1143 5.89 -27.47 17.05
C GLY A 1143 5.79 -27.41 18.58
N CYS A 1144 6.48 -26.45 19.21
CA CYS A 1144 6.29 -26.15 20.63
C CYS A 1144 4.94 -25.49 20.94
N VAL A 1145 4.41 -25.81 22.13
CA VAL A 1145 3.28 -25.11 22.78
C VAL A 1145 3.66 -23.69 23.18
N GLY A 1146 2.65 -22.83 23.29
CA GLY A 1146 2.80 -21.51 23.89
C GLY A 1146 2.84 -21.56 25.42
N ARG A 1147 3.24 -20.46 26.07
CA ARG A 1147 3.29 -20.31 27.53
C ARG A 1147 2.95 -18.89 27.95
N ASN A 1148 2.18 -18.76 29.01
CA ASN A 1148 1.86 -17.48 29.65
C ASN A 1148 2.47 -17.49 31.05
N SER A 1149 3.13 -16.41 31.48
CA SER A 1149 3.75 -16.34 32.81
C SER A 1149 3.74 -14.92 33.36
N LEU A 1150 3.58 -14.80 34.68
CA LEU A 1150 3.64 -13.54 35.41
C LEU A 1150 4.83 -13.58 36.37
N LYS A 1151 5.80 -12.70 36.17
CA LYS A 1151 6.86 -12.48 37.16
C LYS A 1151 6.44 -11.34 38.08
N ARG A 1152 6.25 -11.66 39.37
CA ARG A 1152 5.92 -10.71 40.43
C ARG A 1152 7.04 -10.73 41.45
N LYS A 1153 7.76 -9.60 41.60
CA LYS A 1153 9.00 -9.53 42.38
C LYS A 1153 10.00 -10.60 41.88
N THR A 1154 10.37 -11.56 42.73
CA THR A 1154 11.28 -12.67 42.42
C THR A 1154 10.54 -13.94 41.95
N GLN A 1155 9.22 -14.04 42.15
CA GLN A 1155 8.45 -15.23 41.84
C GLN A 1155 7.96 -15.22 40.38
N ILE A 1156 8.07 -16.36 39.69
CA ILE A 1156 7.47 -16.59 38.38
C ILE A 1156 6.26 -17.50 38.58
N ILE A 1157 5.09 -17.04 38.17
CA ILE A 1157 3.82 -17.75 38.25
C ILE A 1157 3.42 -18.15 36.83
N ARG A 1158 3.25 -19.45 36.59
CA ARG A 1158 2.71 -19.94 35.32
C ARG A 1158 1.21 -19.62 35.27
N LEU A 1159 0.76 -19.09 34.14
CA LEU A 1159 -0.65 -18.80 33.89
C LEU A 1159 -1.22 -19.82 32.92
N ASP A 1160 -2.52 -20.09 33.06
CA ASP A 1160 -3.26 -20.90 32.10
C ASP A 1160 -3.38 -20.21 30.73
N GLY A 1161 -3.76 -20.98 29.71
CA GLY A 1161 -4.04 -20.43 28.37
C GLY A 1161 -5.19 -19.44 28.36
N ASN A 1162 -6.21 -19.74 29.15
CA ASN A 1162 -7.44 -18.97 29.25
C ASN A 1162 -7.59 -18.51 30.70
N CYS A 1163 -7.26 -17.25 30.99
CA CYS A 1163 -7.26 -16.77 32.36
C CYS A 1163 -7.61 -15.29 32.48
N GLN A 1164 -8.01 -14.91 33.69
CA GLN A 1164 -8.14 -13.52 34.10
C GLN A 1164 -7.31 -13.26 35.34
N ILE A 1165 -6.52 -12.20 35.31
CA ILE A 1165 -5.61 -11.85 36.39
C ILE A 1165 -5.60 -10.34 36.64
N LYS A 1166 -5.33 -9.97 37.89
CA LYS A 1166 -5.00 -8.60 38.27
C LYS A 1166 -3.50 -8.39 38.18
N LEU A 1167 -3.11 -7.47 37.30
CA LEU A 1167 -1.74 -7.03 37.14
C LEU A 1167 -1.47 -5.87 38.08
N LYS A 1168 -0.34 -5.93 38.78
CA LYS A 1168 0.13 -4.89 39.69
C LYS A 1168 1.30 -4.14 39.06
N LYS A 1169 1.48 -2.88 39.46
CA LYS A 1169 2.68 -2.11 39.13
C LYS A 1169 3.95 -2.92 39.41
N ASN A 1170 4.89 -2.90 38.46
CA ASN A 1170 6.16 -3.65 38.39
C ASN A 1170 6.06 -5.15 38.09
N ASP A 1171 4.87 -5.71 37.87
CA ASP A 1171 4.77 -7.06 37.33
C ASP A 1171 5.38 -7.13 35.91
N LEU A 1172 5.94 -8.29 35.54
CA LEU A 1172 6.26 -8.61 34.15
C LEU A 1172 5.33 -9.70 33.63
N LEU A 1173 4.53 -9.37 32.62
CA LEU A 1173 3.75 -10.35 31.88
C LEU A 1173 4.57 -10.87 30.70
N ILE A 1174 4.77 -12.18 30.62
CA ILE A 1174 5.56 -12.87 29.61
C ILE A 1174 4.61 -13.75 28.79
N ILE A 1175 4.58 -13.52 27.48
CA ILE A 1175 3.79 -14.31 26.54
C ILE A 1175 4.74 -14.95 25.52
N GLU A 1176 4.74 -16.28 25.48
CA GLU A 1176 5.42 -17.09 24.47
C GLU A 1176 4.34 -17.74 23.59
N THR A 1177 4.35 -17.45 22.28
CA THR A 1177 3.32 -17.96 21.37
C THR A 1177 3.68 -19.33 20.81
N PRO A 1178 2.69 -20.16 20.44
CA PRO A 1178 2.95 -21.45 19.81
C PRO A 1178 3.66 -21.28 18.46
N SER A 1179 4.40 -22.32 18.08
CA SER A 1179 5.10 -22.39 16.79
C SER A 1179 4.28 -23.17 15.75
N GLY A 1180 4.82 -23.42 14.56
CA GLY A 1180 4.22 -24.26 13.54
C GLY A 1180 4.72 -25.70 13.58
N GLY A 1181 3.89 -26.65 13.13
CA GLY A 1181 4.31 -28.04 12.90
C GLY A 1181 5.16 -28.20 11.63
N GLY A 1182 6.02 -29.22 11.61
CA GLY A 1182 6.84 -29.59 10.45
C GLY A 1182 6.10 -30.46 9.43
N PHE A 1183 6.67 -30.60 8.23
CA PHE A 1183 6.11 -31.40 7.14
C PHE A 1183 7.13 -32.37 6.56
N GLY A 1184 6.75 -33.65 6.41
CA GLY A 1184 7.63 -34.69 5.89
C GLY A 1184 8.62 -35.21 6.94
N LYS A 1185 9.16 -36.41 6.72
CA LYS A 1185 10.20 -36.99 7.58
C LYS A 1185 11.51 -36.23 7.46
#